data_AF-A0A6L3EUK7-F1
#
_entry.id   AF-A0A6L3EUK7-F1
#
_cell.length_a   1.000
_cell.length_b   1.000
_cell.length_c   1.000
_cell.angle_alpha   90.00
_cell.angle_beta   90.00
_cell.angle_gamma   90.00
#
_symmetry.space_group_name_H-M   'P 1'
#
loop_
_entity.id
_entity.type
_entity.pdbx_description
1 polymer ?
#
loop_
_entity_poly.entity_id
_entity_poly.type
_entity_poly.pdbx_seq_one_letter_code
_entity_poly.pdbx_strand_id
1 'polypeptide(L)'
;MIQTFDWPLRRLLWMLLLIGMAGCQQAAKNSIEETAVPDTLPTMVSTASDRTSLPPPQVGITAVSPQSSTINETQPSPTSVPTIDPQTFGPGSLIAVSMDGRVGVRLNEFPETMRDRVAETILAESDDYWIALAQRQLDLTYHRLNFRNFITAGKGQLPLPPTQLWQITLDTNGPSRQTIEGNDFLVHAYQFESTLLTDTDSPGEAEPTLAEIGGVWDEPFIFPLDPDLLLQRTGNACVNESGFPPNSFDSENISIFYDYACTPQSTGPLGCHRTFAPDLSCLEAIDGRNGRFETTIRYKRLRWDAALADQVRIGPVTHLNAPDMQVVAEDLHNNRIIYRYFTPESCALQENAVGAAGWRRLLQFDATLYNVGGEALEIGPIVTEDPLTNMFQYNACHDHFHFSNYGAFEFASEGQTSGSKQAFCVESTDRYSNNETSPLTHPYSCSYQGIQAGWVDEYDAGLDVQWIDITDVAFEGETAVAELSFLANLDQFLCEGTLTLDGDGNQLFEPSGFRTETGLPINRPQCDFSSNWNANNAGSLTLSIPASGSFVTEPCSDTHPGPLRNCGFVAHDELFSCEVGSEVGITAVIDTETIPQLIRVCEISDKLKTGIACTFQDAITNVVIAEKTSQNTTTCPAIRDAETFSGGFSLYIAPAFVNDAIQKIEIRQE
;
A
#
# COMPACT_ATOMS: atom_id res chain seq x y z
N MET A 1 42.14 -11.93 -35.64
CA MET A 1 43.50 -11.48 -35.98
C MET A 1 43.42 -10.71 -37.29
N ILE A 2 43.62 -9.37 -37.26
CA ILE A 2 43.76 -8.45 -38.42
C ILE A 2 42.51 -8.37 -39.35
N GLN A 3 42.02 -7.25 -39.89
CA GLN A 3 41.93 -5.80 -39.59
C GLN A 3 41.62 -5.10 -40.94
N THR A 4 40.70 -4.12 -40.96
CA THR A 4 40.62 -2.96 -41.92
C THR A 4 40.44 -3.28 -43.43
N PHE A 5 39.92 -2.43 -44.32
CA PHE A 5 39.73 -0.96 -44.49
C PHE A 5 38.35 -0.71 -45.21
N ASP A 6 37.78 0.48 -45.44
CA ASP A 6 37.82 1.85 -44.86
C ASP A 6 36.77 2.73 -45.64
N TRP A 7 36.45 3.94 -45.17
CA TRP A 7 35.48 4.90 -45.75
C TRP A 7 36.15 5.92 -46.71
N PRO A 8 35.45 6.65 -47.61
CA PRO A 8 34.83 7.94 -47.21
C PRO A 8 33.66 8.53 -48.04
N LEU A 9 33.13 9.63 -47.51
CA LEU A 9 32.01 10.49 -47.94
C LEU A 9 32.09 11.13 -49.35
N ARG A 10 30.91 11.44 -49.93
CA ARG A 10 30.46 12.76 -50.49
C ARG A 10 29.18 12.61 -51.36
N ARG A 11 28.26 13.58 -51.54
CA ARG A 11 27.78 14.75 -50.78
C ARG A 11 26.61 15.41 -51.56
N LEU A 12 25.66 16.06 -50.87
CA LEU A 12 24.63 17.01 -51.37
C LEU A 12 23.54 16.52 -52.35
N LEU A 13 22.28 16.57 -51.92
CA LEU A 13 21.25 17.57 -52.28
C LEU A 13 20.05 17.39 -51.29
N TRP A 14 19.21 18.38 -50.93
CA TRP A 14 19.31 19.85 -51.07
C TRP A 14 18.65 20.60 -49.87
N MET A 15 17.68 21.49 -50.10
CA MET A 15 17.11 22.52 -49.17
C MET A 15 15.72 22.96 -49.73
N LEU A 16 14.79 23.72 -49.09
CA LEU A 16 14.62 24.32 -47.73
C LEU A 16 13.15 24.85 -47.59
N LEU A 17 12.60 24.91 -46.36
CA LEU A 17 11.69 25.97 -45.82
C LEU A 17 11.40 25.63 -44.33
N LEU A 18 11.73 26.40 -43.27
CA LEU A 18 11.59 27.83 -42.90
C LEU A 18 10.20 28.21 -42.33
N ILE A 19 10.04 28.92 -41.19
CA ILE A 19 10.92 29.20 -40.01
C ILE A 19 10.10 29.79 -38.82
N GLY A 20 10.65 29.81 -37.59
CA GLY A 20 10.17 30.59 -36.41
C GLY A 20 10.05 29.73 -35.14
N MET A 21 10.82 29.84 -34.03
CA MET A 21 11.46 30.95 -33.28
C MET A 21 10.46 31.89 -32.58
N ALA A 22 10.58 32.25 -31.29
CA ALA A 22 11.50 31.91 -30.17
C ALA A 22 10.85 32.37 -28.82
N GLY A 23 11.32 32.14 -27.58
CA GLY A 23 12.48 31.42 -27.01
C GLY A 23 12.97 32.05 -25.67
N CYS A 24 13.84 31.37 -24.91
CA CYS A 24 14.62 31.87 -23.73
C CYS A 24 13.84 32.19 -22.40
N GLN A 25 14.39 32.33 -21.18
CA GLN A 25 15.62 31.97 -20.39
C GLN A 25 15.41 32.47 -18.90
N GLN A 26 16.14 32.13 -17.81
CA GLN A 26 17.00 31.00 -17.38
C GLN A 26 17.62 31.23 -15.95
N ALA A 27 17.67 30.20 -15.07
CA ALA A 27 18.60 29.94 -13.93
C ALA A 27 18.58 30.72 -12.55
N ALA A 28 18.32 29.95 -11.48
CA ALA A 28 19.24 29.55 -10.36
C ALA A 28 19.44 30.34 -9.01
N LYS A 29 19.71 29.53 -7.96
CA LYS A 29 20.45 29.71 -6.65
C LYS A 29 19.74 29.88 -5.28
N ASN A 30 19.66 28.76 -4.55
CA ASN A 30 19.90 28.41 -3.11
C ASN A 30 20.16 29.46 -1.99
N SER A 31 19.69 29.17 -0.74
CA SER A 31 20.53 29.01 0.50
C SER A 31 19.81 28.78 1.87
N ILE A 32 20.08 27.64 2.53
CA ILE A 32 20.36 27.36 3.98
C ILE A 32 19.84 28.32 5.10
N GLU A 33 18.80 27.88 5.85
CA GLU A 33 18.81 27.33 7.26
C GLU A 33 19.02 28.17 8.59
N GLU A 34 18.32 27.71 9.66
CA GLU A 34 18.62 27.62 11.13
C GLU A 34 18.87 28.89 12.02
N THR A 35 18.80 28.90 13.38
CA THR A 35 18.73 27.88 14.49
C THR A 35 17.99 28.42 15.76
N ALA A 36 17.62 27.55 16.73
CA ALA A 36 17.99 27.63 18.18
C ALA A 36 16.91 27.44 19.30
N VAL A 37 17.24 26.57 20.25
CA VAL A 37 16.54 26.21 21.53
C VAL A 37 17.07 27.06 22.73
N PRO A 38 16.51 27.02 23.96
CA PRO A 38 16.86 26.02 25.01
C PRO A 38 15.66 25.70 25.99
N ASP A 39 15.72 25.05 27.17
CA ASP A 39 16.80 24.59 28.09
C ASP A 39 16.30 23.50 29.09
N THR A 40 17.22 22.90 29.85
CA THR A 40 17.11 22.28 31.20
C THR A 40 16.64 20.81 31.44
N LEU A 41 17.63 20.04 31.92
CA LEU A 41 17.61 18.85 32.82
C LEU A 41 17.03 19.19 34.25
N PRO A 42 16.91 18.28 35.28
CA PRO A 42 17.56 16.96 35.43
C PRO A 42 16.78 15.79 36.12
N THR A 43 17.50 14.67 36.22
CA THR A 43 17.24 13.40 36.92
C THR A 43 16.88 13.47 38.43
N MET A 44 16.19 12.45 38.96
CA MET A 44 16.78 11.45 39.88
C MET A 44 15.80 10.38 40.48
N VAL A 45 16.27 9.12 40.50
CA VAL A 45 16.21 8.11 41.59
C VAL A 45 14.88 7.86 42.35
N SER A 46 14.33 6.63 42.27
CA SER A 46 13.93 5.86 43.47
C SER A 46 13.68 4.35 43.26
N THR A 47 14.37 3.59 44.09
CA THR A 47 14.37 2.14 44.39
C THR A 47 13.03 1.40 44.71
N ALA A 48 12.96 0.14 44.24
CA ALA A 48 12.76 -1.12 45.01
C ALA A 48 11.37 -1.67 45.47
N SER A 49 11.42 -2.98 45.76
CA SER A 49 10.41 -3.94 46.28
C SER A 49 9.39 -4.45 45.25
N ASP A 50 9.39 -5.70 44.78
CA ASP A 50 9.55 -7.05 45.39
C ASP A 50 8.25 -7.61 46.04
N ARG A 51 7.98 -8.89 45.75
CA ARG A 51 7.05 -9.87 46.40
C ARG A 51 5.61 -10.08 45.89
N THR A 52 5.51 -10.97 44.91
CA THR A 52 4.72 -12.24 44.94
C THR A 52 3.25 -12.25 45.42
N SER A 53 2.35 -12.81 44.60
CA SER A 53 1.91 -14.22 44.78
C SER A 53 0.92 -14.72 43.71
N LEU A 54 1.09 -15.97 43.28
CA LEU A 54 0.10 -16.82 42.60
C LEU A 54 -0.46 -17.81 43.66
N PRO A 55 -1.72 -18.29 43.56
CA PRO A 55 -2.05 -19.45 42.73
C PRO A 55 -3.51 -19.40 42.15
N PRO A 56 -4.17 -20.48 41.68
CA PRO A 56 -4.16 -20.84 40.25
C PRO A 56 -5.63 -21.01 39.71
N PRO A 57 -5.89 -21.61 38.52
CA PRO A 57 -6.98 -21.15 37.64
C PRO A 57 -8.37 -21.72 37.95
N GLN A 58 -9.40 -21.02 37.44
CA GLN A 58 -10.68 -21.62 37.08
C GLN A 58 -11.08 -21.19 35.66
N VAL A 59 -11.49 -22.16 34.84
CA VAL A 59 -11.96 -21.94 33.47
C VAL A 59 -13.41 -21.45 33.50
N GLY A 60 -13.68 -20.31 32.88
CA GLY A 60 -15.01 -19.79 32.62
C GLY A 60 -15.09 -19.26 31.20
N ILE A 61 -15.80 -19.98 30.32
CA ILE A 61 -16.06 -19.51 28.95
C ILE A 61 -17.25 -18.56 29.02
N THR A 62 -17.00 -17.27 28.78
CA THR A 62 -18.03 -16.23 28.59
C THR A 62 -17.75 -15.51 27.28
N ALA A 63 -18.76 -15.45 26.41
CA ALA A 63 -18.67 -14.73 25.15
C ALA A 63 -18.44 -13.23 25.40
N VAL A 64 -17.55 -12.63 24.61
CA VAL A 64 -17.23 -11.21 24.65
C VAL A 64 -17.89 -10.56 23.43
N SER A 65 -18.76 -9.59 23.68
CA SER A 65 -19.25 -8.65 22.65
C SER A 65 -18.12 -7.66 22.37
N PRO A 66 -17.92 -7.18 21.12
CA PRO A 66 -16.85 -6.23 20.82
C PRO A 66 -16.95 -5.00 21.72
N GLN A 67 -15.92 -4.79 22.54
CA GLN A 67 -15.75 -3.57 23.33
C GLN A 67 -14.70 -2.71 22.65
N SER A 68 -15.00 -1.42 22.49
CA SER A 68 -14.02 -0.41 22.10
C SER A 68 -12.76 -0.55 22.97
N SER A 69 -11.63 -0.84 22.33
CA SER A 69 -10.34 -1.03 22.98
C SER A 69 -9.72 0.31 23.33
N THR A 70 -10.04 0.83 24.52
CA THR A 70 -9.22 1.88 25.15
C THR A 70 -7.82 1.32 25.39
N ILE A 71 -6.86 1.75 24.56
CA ILE A 71 -5.47 1.31 24.60
C ILE A 71 -4.88 1.67 25.97
N ASN A 72 -4.36 0.69 26.70
CA ASN A 72 -3.59 0.91 27.92
C ASN A 72 -2.11 1.02 27.56
N GLU A 73 -1.56 2.23 27.58
CA GLU A 73 -0.13 2.51 27.37
C GLU A 73 0.74 1.68 28.35
N THR A 74 1.36 0.60 27.87
CA THR A 74 2.43 -0.11 28.61
C THR A 74 3.43 -0.86 27.72
N GLN A 75 3.59 -0.45 26.45
CA GLN A 75 4.86 -0.64 25.75
C GLN A 75 5.81 0.52 26.11
N PRO A 76 7.13 0.31 26.21
CA PRO A 76 8.08 1.41 26.36
C PRO A 76 8.17 2.15 25.02
N SER A 77 7.61 3.36 24.96
CA SER A 77 7.75 4.23 23.79
C SER A 77 9.23 4.38 23.40
N PRO A 78 9.59 4.41 22.11
CA PRO A 78 10.89 4.93 21.70
C PRO A 78 11.06 6.34 22.28
N THR A 79 12.30 6.75 22.54
CA THR A 79 12.60 8.07 23.13
C THR A 79 12.19 9.16 22.15
N SER A 80 10.96 9.66 22.30
CA SER A 80 10.35 10.60 21.37
C SER A 80 11.17 11.87 21.26
N VAL A 81 11.51 12.23 20.02
CA VAL A 81 12.11 13.54 19.72
C VAL A 81 11.10 14.61 20.17
N PRO A 82 11.51 15.62 20.97
CA PRO A 82 10.59 16.63 21.46
C PRO A 82 9.93 17.39 20.30
N THR A 83 8.60 17.46 20.30
CA THR A 83 7.86 18.20 19.29
C THR A 83 7.85 19.71 19.59
N ILE A 84 7.89 20.49 18.52
CA ILE A 84 7.78 21.96 18.55
C ILE A 84 6.35 22.36 18.88
N ASP A 85 6.19 23.38 19.73
CA ASP A 85 4.88 23.99 20.03
C ASP A 85 4.29 24.62 18.75
N PRO A 86 3.12 24.18 18.25
CA PRO A 86 2.51 24.74 17.06
C PRO A 86 2.16 26.23 17.13
N GLN A 87 2.10 26.81 18.33
CA GLN A 87 1.94 28.26 18.51
C GLN A 87 3.18 29.06 18.05
N THR A 88 4.27 28.39 17.69
CA THR A 88 5.45 28.99 17.04
C THR A 88 5.31 29.10 15.51
N PHE A 89 4.37 28.38 14.90
CA PHE A 89 4.21 28.34 13.44
C PHE A 89 3.65 29.66 12.90
N GLY A 90 4.02 29.99 11.66
CA GLY A 90 3.39 31.09 10.92
C GLY A 90 1.94 30.75 10.53
N PRO A 91 1.09 31.75 10.22
CA PRO A 91 -0.23 31.47 9.67
C PRO A 91 -0.09 30.81 8.28
N GLY A 92 -0.81 29.71 8.09
CA GLY A 92 -0.82 28.95 6.84
C GLY A 92 -2.10 29.14 6.02
N SER A 93 -2.50 28.09 5.33
CA SER A 93 -3.74 28.02 4.53
C SER A 93 -4.72 27.01 5.08
N LEU A 94 -6.00 27.38 5.05
CA LEU A 94 -7.11 26.47 5.29
C LEU A 94 -7.88 26.28 3.99
N ILE A 95 -8.21 25.03 3.65
CA ILE A 95 -9.03 24.67 2.48
C ILE A 95 -10.11 23.72 2.94
N ALA A 96 -11.39 24.13 2.85
CA ALA A 96 -12.49 23.20 3.07
C ALA A 96 -12.54 22.21 1.90
N VAL A 97 -12.61 20.92 2.21
CA VAL A 97 -12.79 19.82 1.26
C VAL A 97 -14.17 19.22 1.49
N SER A 98 -14.93 18.97 0.43
CA SER A 98 -16.31 18.48 0.53
C SER A 98 -16.74 17.69 -0.70
N MET A 99 -17.58 16.67 -0.52
CA MET A 99 -18.09 15.83 -1.60
C MET A 99 -19.47 15.27 -1.25
N ASP A 100 -20.42 15.33 -2.19
CA ASP A 100 -21.64 14.52 -2.15
C ASP A 100 -21.30 13.09 -2.61
N GLY A 101 -21.57 12.09 -1.78
CA GLY A 101 -21.07 10.72 -1.91
C GLY A 101 -22.18 9.66 -2.01
N ARG A 102 -21.87 8.52 -2.66
CA ARG A 102 -22.73 7.32 -2.71
C ARG A 102 -21.89 6.05 -2.72
N VAL A 103 -22.05 5.23 -1.69
CA VAL A 103 -21.51 3.86 -1.65
C VAL A 103 -22.63 2.83 -1.77
N GLY A 104 -22.28 1.61 -2.15
CA GLY A 104 -23.21 0.50 -2.20
C GLY A 104 -22.55 -0.86 -2.07
N VAL A 105 -23.37 -1.90 -1.95
CA VAL A 105 -22.94 -3.30 -1.86
C VAL A 105 -23.72 -4.12 -2.90
N ARG A 106 -23.01 -4.82 -3.77
CA ARG A 106 -23.57 -5.55 -4.91
C ARG A 106 -24.06 -6.94 -4.51
N LEU A 107 -25.32 -7.23 -4.80
CA LEU A 107 -25.97 -8.48 -4.44
C LEU A 107 -25.88 -9.56 -5.55
N ASN A 108 -25.55 -9.19 -6.79
CA ASN A 108 -25.57 -10.12 -7.94
C ASN A 108 -24.63 -11.32 -7.80
N GLU A 109 -23.53 -11.18 -7.06
CA GLU A 109 -22.55 -12.25 -6.83
C GLU A 109 -23.10 -13.37 -5.93
N PHE A 110 -24.08 -13.08 -5.07
CA PHE A 110 -24.81 -14.12 -4.34
C PHE A 110 -25.84 -14.82 -5.23
N PRO A 111 -26.12 -16.13 -4.98
CA PRO A 111 -27.26 -16.84 -5.54
C PRO A 111 -28.58 -16.06 -5.34
N GLU A 112 -29.41 -16.00 -6.37
CA GLU A 112 -30.66 -15.23 -6.37
C GLU A 112 -31.57 -15.58 -5.18
N THR A 113 -31.61 -16.86 -4.79
CA THR A 113 -32.39 -17.41 -3.67
C THR A 113 -31.97 -16.91 -2.29
N MET A 114 -30.79 -16.31 -2.12
CA MET A 114 -30.33 -15.77 -0.83
C MET A 114 -30.19 -14.24 -0.81
N ARG A 115 -30.31 -13.55 -1.96
CA ARG A 115 -30.11 -12.08 -2.05
C ARG A 115 -31.01 -11.29 -1.12
N ASP A 116 -32.25 -11.73 -0.91
CA ASP A 116 -33.19 -11.06 -0.01
C ASP A 116 -32.73 -11.15 1.45
N ARG A 117 -32.22 -12.31 1.90
CA ARG A 117 -31.66 -12.48 3.25
C ARG A 117 -30.37 -11.69 3.46
N VAL A 118 -29.49 -11.69 2.46
CA VAL A 118 -28.24 -10.89 2.48
C VAL A 118 -28.59 -9.39 2.51
N ALA A 119 -29.58 -8.97 1.71
CA ALA A 119 -30.09 -7.60 1.72
C ALA A 119 -30.66 -7.20 3.08
N GLU A 120 -31.52 -8.02 3.69
CA GLU A 120 -32.08 -7.78 5.03
C GLU A 120 -30.99 -7.70 6.12
N THR A 121 -29.87 -8.43 5.95
CA THR A 121 -28.75 -8.38 6.90
C THR A 121 -27.93 -7.10 6.72
N ILE A 122 -27.48 -6.79 5.50
CA ILE A 122 -26.60 -5.64 5.23
C ILE A 122 -27.36 -4.29 5.37
N LEU A 123 -28.68 -4.27 5.14
CA LEU A 123 -29.54 -3.11 5.47
C LEU A 123 -29.75 -2.90 6.98
N ALA A 124 -29.33 -3.83 7.82
CA ALA A 124 -29.41 -3.76 9.29
C ALA A 124 -28.04 -3.59 9.97
N GLU A 125 -26.96 -3.44 9.20
CA GLU A 125 -25.63 -3.10 9.71
C GLU A 125 -25.57 -1.66 10.26
N SER A 126 -24.54 -1.38 11.06
CA SER A 126 -24.37 -0.09 11.73
C SER A 126 -24.01 1.05 10.77
N ASP A 127 -24.20 2.29 11.23
CA ASP A 127 -23.66 3.48 10.56
C ASP A 127 -22.13 3.34 10.33
N ASP A 128 -21.40 2.74 11.28
CA ASP A 128 -19.96 2.50 11.19
C ASP A 128 -19.57 1.62 9.98
N TYR A 129 -20.39 0.62 9.61
CA TYR A 129 -20.16 -0.21 8.41
C TYR A 129 -20.25 0.62 7.13
N TRP A 130 -21.27 1.48 7.02
CA TRP A 130 -21.47 2.35 5.87
C TRP A 130 -20.46 3.50 5.80
N ILE A 131 -20.00 4.00 6.95
CA ILE A 131 -18.90 4.94 7.07
C ILE A 131 -17.59 4.29 6.62
N ALA A 132 -17.27 3.08 7.07
CA ALA A 132 -16.06 2.36 6.65
C ALA A 132 -16.07 2.07 5.14
N LEU A 133 -17.22 1.73 4.56
CA LEU A 133 -17.38 1.56 3.12
C LEU A 133 -17.16 2.89 2.36
N ALA A 134 -17.62 4.02 2.91
CA ALA A 134 -17.39 5.36 2.36
C ALA A 134 -15.92 5.81 2.49
N GLN A 135 -15.22 5.42 3.57
CA GLN A 135 -13.77 5.60 3.69
C GLN A 135 -13.05 4.84 2.57
N ARG A 136 -13.31 3.54 2.40
CA ARG A 136 -12.72 2.74 1.31
C ARG A 136 -13.05 3.24 -0.10
N GLN A 137 -14.16 3.95 -0.29
CA GLN A 137 -14.42 4.66 -1.55
C GLN A 137 -13.53 5.90 -1.71
N LEU A 138 -13.36 6.71 -0.66
CA LEU A 138 -12.49 7.90 -0.65
C LEU A 138 -11.00 7.53 -0.77
N ASP A 139 -10.56 6.40 -0.23
CA ASP A 139 -9.18 5.90 -0.34
C ASP A 139 -8.76 5.69 -1.81
N LEU A 140 -9.71 5.36 -2.69
CA LEU A 140 -9.48 5.27 -4.15
C LEU A 140 -9.11 6.63 -4.80
N THR A 141 -9.14 7.74 -4.07
CA THR A 141 -8.65 9.03 -4.57
C THR A 141 -7.14 9.16 -4.55
N TYR A 142 -6.44 8.39 -3.69
CA TYR A 142 -5.00 8.44 -3.42
C TYR A 142 -4.17 8.70 -4.68
N HIS A 143 -4.15 7.73 -5.60
CA HIS A 143 -3.30 7.78 -6.78
C HIS A 143 -3.54 9.05 -7.62
N ARG A 144 -4.80 9.41 -7.83
CA ARG A 144 -5.17 10.51 -8.71
C ARG A 144 -5.03 11.91 -8.09
N LEU A 145 -4.96 12.01 -6.77
CA LEU A 145 -4.75 13.27 -6.04
C LEU A 145 -3.28 13.49 -5.67
N ASN A 146 -2.58 12.42 -5.26
CA ASN A 146 -1.18 12.46 -4.82
C ASN A 146 -0.23 12.52 -6.03
N PHE A 147 -0.56 11.84 -7.14
CA PHE A 147 0.21 11.91 -8.40
C PHE A 147 -0.47 12.79 -9.48
N ARG A 148 -1.34 13.71 -9.04
CA ARG A 148 -2.16 14.60 -9.89
C ARG A 148 -1.35 15.43 -10.90
N ASN A 149 -0.12 15.80 -10.54
CA ASN A 149 0.86 16.51 -11.35
C ASN A 149 1.33 15.72 -12.59
N PHE A 150 1.44 14.38 -12.49
CA PHE A 150 1.78 13.51 -13.61
C PHE A 150 0.59 13.29 -14.55
N ILE A 151 -0.62 13.30 -14.00
CA ILE A 151 -1.88 13.07 -14.72
C ILE A 151 -2.35 14.35 -15.46
N THR A 152 -2.22 15.52 -14.82
CA THR A 152 -2.75 16.80 -15.34
C THR A 152 -1.66 17.87 -15.41
N ALA A 153 -1.16 18.12 -16.63
CA ALA A 153 -0.09 19.10 -16.85
C ALA A 153 -0.46 20.51 -16.36
N GLY A 154 0.42 21.11 -15.54
CA GLY A 154 0.21 22.44 -14.96
C GLY A 154 -0.66 22.44 -13.70
N LYS A 155 -0.75 21.30 -13.02
CA LYS A 155 -1.32 21.13 -11.67
C LYS A 155 -0.25 20.57 -10.73
N GLY A 156 -0.39 20.85 -9.44
CA GLY A 156 0.29 20.11 -8.39
C GLY A 156 -0.61 19.05 -7.75
N GLN A 157 -0.04 18.34 -6.80
CA GLN A 157 -0.70 17.39 -5.91
C GLN A 157 -1.81 18.10 -5.11
N LEU A 158 -2.90 17.38 -4.79
CA LEU A 158 -4.01 17.93 -4.04
C LEU A 158 -4.68 16.84 -3.16
N PRO A 159 -3.93 16.22 -2.24
CA PRO A 159 -4.40 15.11 -1.41
C PRO A 159 -5.66 15.47 -0.59
N LEU A 160 -6.38 14.45 -0.11
CA LEU A 160 -7.32 14.64 0.99
C LEU A 160 -6.53 14.92 2.29
N PRO A 161 -7.15 15.52 3.32
CA PRO A 161 -6.53 15.54 4.66
C PRO A 161 -6.33 14.12 5.20
N PRO A 162 -5.45 13.90 6.19
CA PRO A 162 -5.37 12.65 6.92
C PRO A 162 -6.74 12.12 7.39
N THR A 163 -6.92 10.79 7.32
CA THR A 163 -8.23 10.12 7.49
C THR A 163 -8.93 10.41 8.82
N GLN A 164 -8.17 10.76 9.87
CA GLN A 164 -8.70 11.10 11.20
C GLN A 164 -9.47 12.44 11.20
N LEU A 165 -9.34 13.26 10.15
CA LEU A 165 -10.09 14.50 9.94
C LEU A 165 -11.33 14.32 9.06
N TRP A 166 -11.62 13.13 8.57
CA TRP A 166 -12.75 12.90 7.66
C TRP A 166 -14.06 12.87 8.44
N GLN A 167 -15.01 13.74 8.06
CA GLN A 167 -16.36 13.75 8.61
C GLN A 167 -17.30 13.19 7.55
N ILE A 168 -17.80 11.97 7.78
CA ILE A 168 -18.73 11.28 6.88
C ILE A 168 -20.10 11.25 7.55
N THR A 169 -21.05 12.00 6.98
CA THR A 169 -22.44 12.06 7.45
C THR A 169 -23.34 11.25 6.51
N LEU A 170 -23.94 10.19 7.03
CA LEU A 170 -24.88 9.35 6.28
C LEU A 170 -26.23 10.06 6.05
N ASP A 171 -26.86 9.82 4.90
CA ASP A 171 -28.21 10.32 4.61
C ASP A 171 -29.26 9.73 5.57
N THR A 172 -29.98 10.59 6.28
CA THR A 172 -31.05 10.25 7.23
C THR A 172 -32.21 9.39 6.67
N ASN A 173 -32.30 9.20 5.35
CA ASN A 173 -33.24 8.26 4.73
C ASN A 173 -32.77 6.79 4.84
N GLY A 174 -31.50 6.54 5.17
CA GLY A 174 -30.91 5.22 5.32
C GLY A 174 -30.50 4.54 4.00
N PRO A 175 -29.90 3.34 4.07
CA PRO A 175 -29.54 2.57 2.88
C PRO A 175 -30.78 2.00 2.18
N SER A 176 -30.71 1.84 0.87
CA SER A 176 -31.84 1.41 0.05
C SER A 176 -31.42 0.46 -1.08
N ARG A 177 -32.25 -0.55 -1.38
CA ARG A 177 -32.00 -1.47 -2.49
C ARG A 177 -32.43 -0.85 -3.82
N GLN A 178 -31.54 -0.86 -4.82
CA GLN A 178 -31.68 -0.18 -6.10
C GLN A 178 -31.20 -1.09 -7.25
N THR A 179 -31.83 -0.97 -8.42
CA THR A 179 -31.34 -1.60 -9.66
C THR A 179 -30.62 -0.55 -10.51
N ILE A 180 -29.34 -0.77 -10.80
CA ILE A 180 -28.45 0.16 -11.52
C ILE A 180 -27.77 -0.62 -12.64
N GLU A 181 -27.97 -0.20 -13.90
CA GLU A 181 -27.52 -0.92 -15.12
C GLU A 181 -27.82 -2.45 -15.09
N GLY A 182 -28.98 -2.82 -14.55
CA GLY A 182 -29.43 -4.22 -14.42
C GLY A 182 -28.78 -5.02 -13.27
N ASN A 183 -27.79 -4.45 -12.58
CA ASN A 183 -27.24 -4.98 -11.34
C ASN A 183 -28.11 -4.57 -10.13
N ASP A 184 -28.08 -5.37 -9.07
CA ASP A 184 -28.86 -5.28 -7.84
C ASP A 184 -27.92 -4.86 -6.70
N PHE A 185 -28.12 -3.65 -6.17
CA PHE A 185 -27.26 -3.04 -5.15
C PHE A 185 -28.07 -2.63 -3.92
N LEU A 186 -27.47 -2.69 -2.75
CA LEU A 186 -27.79 -1.78 -1.66
C LEU A 186 -27.01 -0.48 -1.85
N VAL A 187 -27.58 0.67 -1.55
CA VAL A 187 -26.94 1.98 -1.75
C VAL A 187 -27.24 2.92 -0.59
N HIS A 188 -26.19 3.54 -0.03
CA HIS A 188 -26.28 4.61 0.95
C HIS A 188 -25.66 5.89 0.37
N ALA A 189 -26.40 7.01 0.44
CA ALA A 189 -25.84 8.33 0.17
C ALA A 189 -25.16 8.88 1.44
N TYR A 190 -24.09 9.65 1.28
CA TYR A 190 -23.36 10.30 2.36
C TYR A 190 -22.88 11.68 1.92
N GLN A 191 -22.52 12.54 2.87
CA GLN A 191 -21.77 13.76 2.64
C GLN A 191 -20.41 13.62 3.33
N PHE A 192 -19.33 13.86 2.59
CA PHE A 192 -17.98 13.98 3.12
C PHE A 192 -17.62 15.46 3.30
N GLU A 193 -17.08 15.81 4.46
CA GLU A 193 -16.46 17.10 4.75
C GLU A 193 -15.12 16.90 5.48
N SER A 194 -14.14 17.74 5.17
CA SER A 194 -12.89 17.84 5.93
C SER A 194 -12.20 19.19 5.67
N THR A 195 -11.00 19.43 6.21
CA THR A 195 -10.24 20.67 5.98
C THR A 195 -8.74 20.43 5.95
N LEU A 196 -8.11 20.76 4.82
CA LEU A 196 -6.65 20.83 4.71
C LEU A 196 -6.13 22.05 5.47
N LEU A 197 -5.06 21.85 6.25
CA LEU A 197 -4.19 22.87 6.80
C LEU A 197 -2.78 22.64 6.26
N THR A 198 -2.18 23.67 5.68
CA THR A 198 -0.89 23.63 4.94
C THR A 198 -0.21 25.01 4.99
N ASP A 199 0.91 25.21 4.29
CA ASP A 199 1.60 26.50 4.18
C ASP A 199 0.78 27.58 3.45
N THR A 200 1.32 28.79 3.25
CA THR A 200 0.58 29.93 2.63
C THR A 200 0.40 29.82 1.11
N ASP A 201 1.36 29.23 0.40
CA ASP A 201 1.60 29.41 -1.03
C ASP A 201 1.30 28.15 -1.85
N SER A 202 1.62 26.95 -1.36
CA SER A 202 1.42 25.68 -2.09
C SER A 202 -0.01 25.40 -2.58
N PRO A 203 -1.11 25.89 -1.96
CA PRO A 203 -2.45 25.77 -2.56
C PRO A 203 -2.56 26.43 -3.94
N GLY A 204 -1.83 27.53 -4.17
CA GLY A 204 -1.80 28.22 -5.47
C GLY A 204 -0.95 27.51 -6.53
N GLU A 205 0.01 26.69 -6.09
CA GLU A 205 0.83 25.83 -6.95
C GLU A 205 0.09 24.54 -7.32
N ALA A 206 -0.55 23.91 -6.34
CA ALA A 206 -1.47 22.79 -6.51
C ALA A 206 -2.59 23.16 -7.49
N GLU A 207 -3.19 24.33 -7.28
CA GLU A 207 -4.33 24.80 -8.05
C GLU A 207 -4.39 26.34 -8.08
N PRO A 208 -4.12 26.98 -9.24
CA PRO A 208 -4.11 28.44 -9.35
C PRO A 208 -5.41 29.16 -8.94
N THR A 209 -6.56 28.48 -8.88
CA THR A 209 -7.80 29.07 -8.35
C THR A 209 -7.86 29.10 -6.82
N LEU A 210 -7.05 28.31 -6.11
CA LEU A 210 -6.97 28.27 -4.64
C LEU A 210 -5.90 29.22 -4.07
N ALA A 211 -5.18 29.96 -4.91
CA ALA A 211 -4.29 31.05 -4.50
C ALA A 211 -5.06 32.21 -3.82
N GLU A 212 -6.30 32.47 -4.23
CA GLU A 212 -7.13 33.57 -3.74
C GLU A 212 -8.13 33.11 -2.66
N ILE A 213 -8.29 33.90 -1.61
CA ILE A 213 -9.23 33.59 -0.51
C ILE A 213 -10.69 33.61 -1.02
N GLY A 214 -11.40 32.51 -0.81
CA GLY A 214 -12.74 32.27 -1.36
C GLY A 214 -12.74 31.65 -2.75
N GLY A 215 -11.57 31.40 -3.34
CA GLY A 215 -11.38 30.59 -4.54
C GLY A 215 -11.88 29.16 -4.35
N VAL A 216 -12.37 28.56 -5.44
CA VAL A 216 -12.96 27.22 -5.47
C VAL A 216 -12.35 26.45 -6.63
N TRP A 217 -12.07 25.17 -6.39
CA TRP A 217 -11.80 24.17 -7.40
C TRP A 217 -12.71 22.97 -7.18
N ASP A 218 -13.21 22.43 -8.28
CA ASP A 218 -14.18 21.34 -8.35
C ASP A 218 -13.51 20.21 -9.15
N GLU A 219 -12.83 19.29 -8.47
CA GLU A 219 -12.09 18.18 -9.08
C GLU A 219 -13.07 17.05 -9.46
N PRO A 220 -13.26 16.71 -10.75
CA PRO A 220 -14.21 15.68 -11.17
C PRO A 220 -13.65 14.28 -10.90
N PHE A 221 -14.43 13.41 -10.26
CA PHE A 221 -14.01 12.05 -9.92
C PHE A 221 -15.03 10.98 -10.34
N ILE A 222 -14.54 9.78 -10.65
CA ILE A 222 -15.36 8.60 -10.95
C ILE A 222 -14.97 7.47 -10.01
N PHE A 223 -15.89 7.07 -9.15
CA PHE A 223 -15.74 5.95 -8.23
C PHE A 223 -16.48 4.70 -8.74
N PRO A 224 -16.01 3.49 -8.36
CA PRO A 224 -16.92 2.36 -8.23
C PRO A 224 -17.98 2.68 -7.15
N LEU A 225 -19.23 2.30 -7.40
CA LEU A 225 -20.31 2.45 -6.41
C LEU A 225 -20.11 1.51 -5.22
N ASP A 226 -19.76 0.26 -5.51
CA ASP A 226 -19.26 -0.72 -4.54
C ASP A 226 -17.73 -0.78 -4.68
N PRO A 227 -16.96 -0.15 -3.77
CA PRO A 227 -15.50 -0.06 -3.86
C PRO A 227 -14.79 -1.39 -3.57
N ASP A 228 -15.46 -2.32 -2.90
CA ASP A 228 -14.83 -3.55 -2.43
C ASP A 228 -14.57 -4.53 -3.59
N LEU A 229 -13.67 -5.48 -3.35
CA LEU A 229 -13.39 -6.59 -4.28
C LEU A 229 -13.03 -6.12 -5.70
N LEU A 230 -12.43 -4.93 -5.85
CA LEU A 230 -12.26 -4.24 -7.13
C LEU A 230 -11.41 -5.06 -8.12
N LEU A 231 -10.27 -5.62 -7.69
CA LEU A 231 -9.45 -6.49 -8.54
C LEU A 231 -10.17 -7.81 -8.87
N GLN A 232 -10.89 -8.40 -7.91
CA GLN A 232 -11.64 -9.64 -8.11
C GLN A 232 -12.75 -9.46 -9.16
N ARG A 233 -13.40 -8.29 -9.14
CA ARG A 233 -14.49 -7.94 -10.03
C ARG A 233 -13.97 -7.44 -11.38
N THR A 234 -13.02 -6.52 -11.43
CA THR A 234 -12.58 -5.88 -12.69
C THR A 234 -11.42 -6.58 -13.39
N GLY A 235 -10.62 -7.38 -12.68
CA GLY A 235 -9.28 -7.78 -13.13
C GLY A 235 -8.35 -6.55 -13.17
N ASN A 236 -7.29 -6.60 -13.99
CA ASN A 236 -6.32 -5.48 -14.07
C ASN A 236 -6.88 -4.18 -14.72
N ALA A 237 -8.19 -4.10 -14.99
CA ALA A 237 -8.79 -3.02 -15.80
C ALA A 237 -8.68 -1.62 -15.17
N CYS A 238 -8.63 -1.53 -13.84
CA CYS A 238 -8.60 -0.28 -13.07
C CYS A 238 -7.27 -0.03 -12.34
N VAL A 239 -6.26 -0.88 -12.56
CA VAL A 239 -4.95 -0.83 -11.89
C VAL A 239 -3.99 -0.04 -12.76
N ASN A 240 -3.31 0.96 -12.18
CA ASN A 240 -2.28 1.76 -12.84
C ASN A 240 -0.88 1.45 -12.30
N GLU A 241 -0.24 0.42 -12.86
CA GLU A 241 1.12 -0.04 -12.55
C GLU A 241 2.25 0.92 -13.04
N SER A 242 1.93 2.14 -13.48
CA SER A 242 2.91 3.09 -14.00
C SER A 242 3.84 3.58 -12.88
N GLY A 243 5.15 3.49 -13.09
CA GLY A 243 6.17 3.79 -12.06
C GLY A 243 6.52 2.61 -11.16
N PHE A 244 5.55 1.75 -10.84
CA PHE A 244 5.75 0.58 -9.96
C PHE A 244 6.42 -0.61 -10.67
N PRO A 245 7.13 -1.50 -9.95
CA PRO A 245 7.62 -2.76 -10.50
C PRO A 245 6.46 -3.66 -11.00
N PRO A 246 6.63 -4.49 -12.04
CA PRO A 246 5.63 -5.49 -12.41
C PRO A 246 5.36 -6.46 -11.24
N ASN A 247 4.10 -6.89 -11.06
CA ASN A 247 3.58 -7.71 -9.96
C ASN A 247 3.55 -7.04 -8.58
N SER A 248 3.47 -5.70 -8.51
CA SER A 248 3.43 -4.93 -7.24
C SER A 248 2.03 -4.69 -6.66
N PHE A 249 1.03 -5.47 -7.06
CA PHE A 249 -0.33 -5.35 -6.53
C PHE A 249 -0.90 -6.72 -6.19
N ASP A 250 -1.73 -6.76 -5.16
CA ASP A 250 -2.64 -7.87 -4.88
C ASP A 250 -4.07 -7.32 -4.70
N SER A 251 -4.97 -8.04 -4.05
CA SER A 251 -6.34 -7.57 -3.87
C SER A 251 -6.56 -6.57 -2.74
N GLU A 252 -5.60 -6.44 -1.82
CA GLU A 252 -5.78 -5.67 -0.58
C GLU A 252 -5.14 -4.27 -0.64
N ASN A 253 -4.25 -4.00 -1.61
CA ASN A 253 -3.61 -2.68 -1.81
C ASN A 253 -4.12 -1.90 -3.05
N ILE A 254 -5.29 -2.23 -3.59
CA ILE A 254 -5.79 -1.67 -4.87
C ILE A 254 -6.08 -0.15 -4.85
N SER A 255 -6.28 0.46 -3.68
CA SER A 255 -6.48 1.90 -3.52
C SER A 255 -5.36 2.74 -4.13
N ILE A 256 -4.09 2.36 -3.88
CA ILE A 256 -2.91 3.09 -4.38
C ILE A 256 -2.73 2.98 -5.89
N PHE A 257 -3.44 2.05 -6.54
CA PHE A 257 -3.37 1.81 -7.99
C PHE A 257 -4.61 2.31 -8.76
N TYR A 258 -5.66 2.80 -8.10
CA TYR A 258 -6.93 3.05 -8.79
C TYR A 258 -6.84 4.19 -9.80
N ASP A 259 -7.11 3.89 -11.07
CA ASP A 259 -7.28 4.90 -12.09
C ASP A 259 -8.38 4.55 -13.11
N TYR A 260 -9.48 5.29 -13.05
CA TYR A 260 -10.58 5.19 -14.00
C TYR A 260 -10.21 5.58 -15.44
N ALA A 261 -9.04 6.17 -15.69
CA ALA A 261 -8.54 6.47 -17.02
C ALA A 261 -7.90 5.27 -17.75
N CYS A 262 -7.70 4.13 -17.07
CA CYS A 262 -6.99 2.98 -17.66
C CYS A 262 -7.77 2.25 -18.78
N THR A 263 -7.01 1.80 -19.78
CA THR A 263 -7.51 1.16 -21.00
C THR A 263 -6.64 -0.04 -21.39
N PRO A 264 -7.16 -1.05 -22.11
CA PRO A 264 -6.37 -2.19 -22.59
C PRO A 264 -5.13 -1.85 -23.42
N GLN A 265 -5.05 -0.63 -23.98
CA GLN A 265 -3.92 -0.15 -24.76
C GLN A 265 -2.92 0.68 -23.93
N SER A 266 -3.21 0.97 -22.67
CA SER A 266 -2.34 1.67 -21.72
C SER A 266 -1.25 0.74 -21.18
N THR A 267 -0.37 0.23 -22.05
CA THR A 267 0.64 -0.81 -21.70
C THR A 267 2.08 -0.30 -21.77
N GLY A 268 2.97 -0.90 -20.98
CA GLY A 268 4.42 -0.59 -20.95
C GLY A 268 4.82 0.29 -19.77
N PRO A 269 6.10 0.72 -19.66
CA PRO A 269 6.63 1.35 -18.42
C PRO A 269 5.95 2.65 -17.97
N LEU A 270 5.25 3.35 -18.89
CA LEU A 270 4.48 4.58 -18.64
C LEU A 270 2.97 4.37 -18.92
N GLY A 271 2.50 3.14 -18.86
CA GLY A 271 1.11 2.77 -19.03
C GLY A 271 0.59 2.02 -17.81
N CYS A 272 -0.72 2.06 -17.61
CA CYS A 272 -1.40 1.37 -16.52
C CYS A 272 -1.05 -0.12 -16.35
N HIS A 273 -0.70 -0.80 -17.43
CA HIS A 273 -0.60 -2.25 -17.44
C HIS A 273 0.84 -2.66 -17.78
N ARG A 274 1.61 -3.00 -16.75
CA ARG A 274 2.98 -3.53 -16.84
C ARG A 274 2.99 -5.06 -16.79
N THR A 275 2.15 -5.67 -15.97
CA THR A 275 2.13 -7.13 -15.76
C THR A 275 1.22 -7.83 -16.77
N PHE A 276 -0.07 -7.48 -16.83
CA PHE A 276 -1.03 -8.07 -17.78
C PHE A 276 -2.02 -7.04 -18.33
N ALA A 277 -2.24 -7.05 -19.64
CA ALA A 277 -3.25 -6.18 -20.26
C ALA A 277 -4.68 -6.75 -20.05
N PRO A 278 -5.65 -5.93 -19.62
CA PRO A 278 -7.06 -6.32 -19.47
C PRO A 278 -7.81 -6.35 -20.81
N ASP A 279 -8.94 -7.05 -20.89
CA ASP A 279 -9.83 -7.02 -22.07
C ASP A 279 -10.72 -5.76 -22.16
N LEU A 280 -10.93 -5.07 -21.03
CA LEU A 280 -11.83 -3.91 -20.88
C LEU A 280 -11.09 -2.70 -20.31
N SER A 281 -11.57 -1.49 -20.60
CA SER A 281 -11.19 -0.31 -19.82
C SER A 281 -11.78 -0.34 -18.41
N CYS A 282 -11.21 0.44 -17.48
CA CYS A 282 -11.75 0.52 -16.12
C CYS A 282 -13.25 0.89 -16.12
N LEU A 283 -13.63 1.88 -16.93
CA LEU A 283 -15.01 2.36 -17.03
C LEU A 283 -15.98 1.27 -17.51
N GLU A 284 -15.61 0.48 -18.53
CA GLU A 284 -16.41 -0.66 -19.00
C GLU A 284 -16.48 -1.79 -17.95
N ALA A 285 -15.40 -1.97 -17.17
CA ALA A 285 -15.35 -2.97 -16.12
C ALA A 285 -16.22 -2.60 -14.91
N ILE A 286 -16.15 -1.36 -14.41
CA ILE A 286 -16.95 -0.94 -13.25
C ILE A 286 -18.45 -0.87 -13.58
N ASP A 287 -18.83 -0.37 -14.76
CA ASP A 287 -20.25 -0.27 -15.18
C ASP A 287 -20.99 -1.61 -15.04
N GLY A 288 -20.37 -2.70 -15.48
CA GLY A 288 -20.96 -4.04 -15.44
C GLY A 288 -20.84 -4.75 -14.09
N ARG A 289 -19.92 -4.34 -13.21
CA ARG A 289 -19.41 -5.20 -12.11
C ARG A 289 -19.32 -4.57 -10.72
N ASN A 290 -19.07 -3.27 -10.61
CA ASN A 290 -19.02 -2.52 -9.34
C ASN A 290 -20.06 -1.38 -9.28
N GLY A 291 -20.68 -1.03 -10.42
CA GLY A 291 -21.48 0.17 -10.61
C GLY A 291 -20.59 1.41 -10.69
N ARG A 292 -21.05 2.47 -11.38
CA ARG A 292 -20.34 3.74 -11.49
C ARG A 292 -21.02 4.83 -10.65
N PHE A 293 -20.20 5.63 -9.99
CA PHE A 293 -20.62 6.86 -9.34
C PHE A 293 -19.73 8.03 -9.79
N GLU A 294 -20.31 9.00 -10.50
CA GLU A 294 -19.61 10.23 -10.95
C GLU A 294 -19.95 11.37 -9.99
N THR A 295 -18.93 12.07 -9.48
CA THR A 295 -19.07 13.16 -8.50
C THR A 295 -17.94 14.19 -8.63
N THR A 296 -17.87 15.13 -7.69
CA THR A 296 -16.90 16.23 -7.66
C THR A 296 -16.40 16.45 -6.25
N ILE A 297 -15.08 16.39 -6.05
CA ILE A 297 -14.43 16.78 -4.80
C ILE A 297 -14.20 18.30 -4.86
N ARG A 298 -14.93 19.05 -4.02
CA ARG A 298 -14.85 20.49 -3.95
C ARG A 298 -13.82 20.94 -2.92
N TYR A 299 -12.82 21.66 -3.38
CA TYR A 299 -11.82 22.36 -2.59
C TYR A 299 -12.13 23.85 -2.58
N LYS A 300 -12.09 24.49 -1.40
CA LYS A 300 -12.37 25.93 -1.27
C LYS A 300 -11.40 26.59 -0.31
N ARG A 301 -10.56 27.52 -0.82
CA ARG A 301 -9.62 28.31 -0.01
C ARG A 301 -10.41 29.17 0.97
N LEU A 302 -10.22 28.91 2.26
CA LEU A 302 -10.85 29.66 3.34
C LEU A 302 -10.05 30.92 3.67
N ARG A 303 -10.66 31.79 4.47
CA ARG A 303 -9.92 32.82 5.20
C ARG A 303 -9.24 32.15 6.39
N TRP A 304 -8.01 32.57 6.71
CA TRP A 304 -7.33 32.15 7.94
C TRP A 304 -8.18 32.34 9.19
N ASP A 305 -8.32 31.26 9.98
CA ASP A 305 -8.93 31.23 11.30
C ASP A 305 -8.08 30.31 12.18
N ALA A 306 -7.43 30.89 13.18
CA ALA A 306 -6.52 30.14 14.06
C ALA A 306 -7.23 29.08 14.90
N ALA A 307 -8.52 29.26 15.24
CA ALA A 307 -9.25 28.27 16.02
C ALA A 307 -9.63 27.05 15.18
N LEU A 308 -9.88 27.24 13.88
CA LEU A 308 -10.06 26.12 12.95
C LEU A 308 -8.72 25.42 12.66
N ALA A 309 -7.63 26.18 12.48
CA ALA A 309 -6.30 25.60 12.33
C ALA A 309 -5.91 24.75 13.55
N ASP A 310 -6.08 25.27 14.77
CA ASP A 310 -5.84 24.53 16.02
C ASP A 310 -6.73 23.29 16.19
N GLN A 311 -7.91 23.24 15.55
CA GLN A 311 -8.79 22.06 15.55
C GLN A 311 -8.34 20.97 14.57
N VAL A 312 -7.79 21.34 13.41
CA VAL A 312 -7.49 20.38 12.32
C VAL A 312 -6.00 20.05 12.19
N ARG A 313 -5.15 20.58 13.07
CA ARG A 313 -3.70 20.38 13.02
C ARG A 313 -3.32 18.96 13.44
N ILE A 314 -2.77 18.20 12.50
CA ILE A 314 -2.24 16.85 12.70
C ILE A 314 -0.80 16.78 12.18
N GLY A 315 -0.03 15.82 12.71
CA GLY A 315 1.36 15.58 12.36
C GLY A 315 2.32 16.31 13.31
N PRO A 316 3.24 15.59 13.99
CA PRO A 316 4.30 16.22 14.77
C PRO A 316 5.23 17.04 13.87
N VAL A 317 5.91 18.01 14.49
CA VAL A 317 7.07 18.69 13.90
C VAL A 317 8.16 18.66 14.96
N THR A 318 9.31 18.06 14.66
CA THR A 318 10.43 17.89 15.61
C THR A 318 11.50 18.96 15.42
N HIS A 319 11.81 19.29 14.17
CA HIS A 319 12.77 20.32 13.76
C HIS A 319 12.10 21.31 12.81
N LEU A 320 12.33 22.63 12.97
CA LEU A 320 11.72 23.65 12.10
C LEU A 320 12.50 23.96 10.82
N ASN A 321 13.81 23.69 10.80
CA ASN A 321 14.70 24.07 9.70
C ASN A 321 15.54 22.87 9.19
N ALA A 322 15.09 21.65 9.47
CA ALA A 322 15.74 20.41 9.05
C ALA A 322 14.68 19.30 8.87
N PRO A 323 14.92 18.33 7.97
CA PRO A 323 14.19 17.06 7.94
C PRO A 323 14.57 16.17 9.14
N ASP A 324 13.65 15.28 9.52
CA ASP A 324 13.80 14.31 10.61
C ASP A 324 12.91 13.11 10.31
N MET A 325 13.45 11.89 10.27
CA MET A 325 12.73 10.70 9.78
C MET A 325 12.18 9.86 10.94
N GLN A 326 10.89 9.57 10.86
CA GLN A 326 10.20 8.68 11.78
C GLN A 326 9.71 7.43 11.06
N VAL A 327 10.11 6.25 11.54
CA VAL A 327 9.46 4.99 11.16
C VAL A 327 8.06 4.95 11.77
N VAL A 328 7.03 4.77 10.94
CA VAL A 328 5.65 4.62 11.43
C VAL A 328 5.44 3.16 11.86
N ALA A 329 5.75 2.88 13.13
CA ALA A 329 5.73 1.52 13.68
C ALA A 329 4.34 0.87 13.71
N GLU A 330 3.27 1.67 13.67
CA GLU A 330 1.88 1.16 13.64
C GLU A 330 1.56 0.48 12.30
N ASP A 331 2.09 0.98 11.19
CA ASP A 331 1.74 0.50 9.84
C ASP A 331 2.21 -0.94 9.60
N LEU A 332 3.23 -1.39 10.35
CA LEU A 332 3.61 -2.81 10.43
C LEU A 332 2.43 -3.74 10.83
N HIS A 333 1.38 -3.21 11.47
CA HIS A 333 0.14 -3.97 11.75
C HIS A 333 -0.64 -4.34 10.49
N ASN A 334 -0.52 -3.60 9.39
CA ASN A 334 -0.97 -4.06 8.08
C ASN A 334 0.07 -5.02 7.50
N ASN A 335 0.05 -6.25 7.99
CA ASN A 335 0.86 -7.35 7.48
C ASN A 335 -0.03 -8.54 7.14
N ARG A 336 0.38 -9.31 6.13
CA ARG A 336 -0.32 -10.51 5.68
C ARG A 336 0.65 -11.58 5.22
N ILE A 337 0.32 -12.84 5.52
CA ILE A 337 1.07 -13.98 5.00
C ILE A 337 0.47 -14.41 3.67
N ILE A 338 1.31 -14.55 2.65
CA ILE A 338 0.93 -15.07 1.32
C ILE A 338 1.79 -16.25 0.90
N TYR A 339 1.35 -16.94 -0.15
CA TYR A 339 2.18 -17.88 -0.91
C TYR A 339 2.39 -17.33 -2.33
N ARG A 340 3.63 -17.32 -2.82
CA ARG A 340 3.95 -16.87 -4.18
C ARG A 340 4.95 -17.82 -4.85
N TYR A 341 4.78 -18.06 -6.15
CA TYR A 341 5.65 -18.94 -6.92
C TYR A 341 6.66 -18.13 -7.74
N PHE A 342 7.95 -18.43 -7.57
CA PHE A 342 9.04 -17.76 -8.28
C PHE A 342 9.76 -18.74 -9.23
N THR A 343 9.90 -18.37 -10.51
CA THR A 343 10.74 -19.12 -11.46
C THR A 343 12.23 -18.86 -11.18
N PRO A 344 13.17 -19.72 -11.64
CA PRO A 344 14.61 -19.50 -11.46
C PRO A 344 15.15 -18.17 -12.03
N GLU A 345 14.41 -17.54 -12.93
CA GLU A 345 14.75 -16.27 -13.60
C GLU A 345 14.17 -15.03 -12.88
N SER A 346 13.39 -15.21 -11.81
CA SER A 346 12.65 -14.11 -11.16
C SER A 346 13.54 -13.00 -10.59
N CYS A 347 13.10 -11.75 -10.70
CA CYS A 347 13.77 -10.56 -10.18
C CYS A 347 14.00 -10.64 -8.67
N ALA A 348 13.00 -11.08 -7.90
CA ALA A 348 13.13 -11.32 -6.45
C ALA A 348 14.26 -12.29 -6.05
N LEU A 349 14.71 -13.18 -6.94
CA LEU A 349 15.91 -14.01 -6.71
C LEU A 349 17.20 -13.28 -7.04
N GLN A 350 17.20 -12.47 -8.11
CA GLN A 350 18.35 -11.66 -8.51
C GLN A 350 18.66 -10.57 -7.47
N GLU A 351 17.61 -10.07 -6.80
CA GLU A 351 17.68 -9.08 -5.71
C GLU A 351 17.86 -9.71 -4.32
N ASN A 352 17.88 -11.05 -4.21
CA ASN A 352 17.98 -11.81 -2.95
C ASN A 352 16.80 -11.60 -1.97
N ALA A 353 15.65 -11.12 -2.46
CA ALA A 353 14.42 -10.93 -1.69
C ALA A 353 13.65 -12.24 -1.38
N VAL A 354 14.03 -13.35 -2.01
CA VAL A 354 13.61 -14.71 -1.64
C VAL A 354 14.79 -15.68 -1.70
N GLY A 355 14.80 -16.68 -0.82
CA GLY A 355 15.94 -17.59 -0.64
C GLY A 355 16.08 -18.68 -1.71
N ALA A 356 15.01 -19.01 -2.43
CA ALA A 356 15.02 -20.07 -3.45
C ALA A 356 13.86 -19.97 -4.45
N ALA A 357 14.02 -20.59 -5.62
CA ALA A 357 12.97 -20.74 -6.64
C ALA A 357 11.96 -21.85 -6.29
N GLY A 358 10.69 -21.65 -6.66
CA GLY A 358 9.55 -22.50 -6.34
C GLY A 358 8.47 -21.74 -5.57
N TRP A 359 7.60 -22.48 -4.87
CA TRP A 359 6.69 -21.88 -3.90
C TRP A 359 7.46 -21.38 -2.68
N ARG A 360 7.23 -20.11 -2.32
CA ARG A 360 7.71 -19.47 -1.09
C ARG A 360 6.51 -18.93 -0.30
N ARG A 361 6.64 -18.90 1.02
CA ARG A 361 5.69 -18.31 1.96
C ARG A 361 6.28 -17.01 2.47
N LEU A 362 5.55 -15.92 2.30
CA LEU A 362 6.06 -14.56 2.48
C LEU A 362 5.21 -13.83 3.52
N LEU A 363 5.85 -13.06 4.39
CA LEU A 363 5.21 -12.07 5.24
C LEU A 363 5.34 -10.71 4.54
N GLN A 364 4.27 -10.22 3.90
CA GLN A 364 4.19 -8.85 3.40
C GLN A 364 3.76 -7.92 4.54
N PHE A 365 4.23 -6.67 4.51
CA PHE A 365 3.90 -5.64 5.50
C PHE A 365 4.14 -4.24 4.91
N ASP A 366 3.35 -3.28 5.35
CA ASP A 366 3.59 -1.87 5.04
C ASP A 366 4.87 -1.39 5.76
N ALA A 367 5.65 -0.52 5.12
CA ALA A 367 6.81 0.10 5.74
C ALA A 367 6.92 1.58 5.34
N THR A 368 6.55 2.47 6.27
CA THR A 368 6.37 3.90 6.01
C THR A 368 7.41 4.72 6.75
N LEU A 369 8.09 5.61 6.02
CA LEU A 369 9.07 6.55 6.56
C LEU A 369 8.56 7.98 6.43
N TYR A 370 8.29 8.62 7.57
CA TYR A 370 7.58 9.88 7.67
C TYR A 370 8.57 11.02 7.98
N ASN A 371 8.62 12.05 7.13
CA ASN A 371 9.37 13.27 7.43
C ASN A 371 8.59 14.13 8.44
N VAL A 372 8.97 14.02 9.71
CA VAL A 372 8.45 14.83 10.82
C VAL A 372 9.26 16.11 11.06
N GLY A 373 10.21 16.41 10.18
CA GLY A 373 10.86 17.71 10.08
C GLY A 373 10.01 18.74 9.31
N GLY A 374 10.35 20.02 9.51
CA GLY A 374 9.75 21.18 8.87
C GLY A 374 10.41 21.59 7.55
N GLU A 375 11.50 20.94 7.17
CA GLU A 375 12.14 21.07 5.85
C GLU A 375 12.13 19.72 5.12
N ALA A 376 12.26 19.76 3.80
CA ALA A 376 12.31 18.55 2.99
C ALA A 376 13.62 17.77 3.15
N LEU A 377 13.54 16.45 3.17
CA LEU A 377 14.69 15.58 2.94
C LEU A 377 14.98 15.56 1.43
N GLU A 378 16.11 16.12 1.00
CA GLU A 378 16.50 16.13 -0.40
C GLU A 378 17.66 15.16 -0.69
N ILE A 379 17.44 14.24 -1.63
CA ILE A 379 18.45 13.31 -2.15
C ILE A 379 18.88 13.73 -3.57
N GLY A 380 17.96 14.29 -4.35
CA GLY A 380 18.23 14.89 -5.65
C GLY A 380 17.96 13.97 -6.85
N PRO A 381 18.42 14.33 -8.06
CA PRO A 381 18.05 13.65 -9.29
C PRO A 381 18.69 12.25 -9.41
N ILE A 382 17.96 11.29 -9.98
CA ILE A 382 18.60 10.09 -10.54
C ILE A 382 19.57 10.53 -11.64
N VAL A 383 20.82 10.10 -11.53
CA VAL A 383 21.84 10.26 -12.57
C VAL A 383 22.38 8.89 -12.95
N THR A 384 22.11 8.46 -14.18
CA THR A 384 22.63 7.22 -14.78
C THR A 384 24.15 7.23 -14.79
N GLU A 385 24.78 6.21 -14.18
CA GLU A 385 26.24 6.10 -14.04
C GLU A 385 26.91 7.32 -13.39
N ASP A 386 26.39 7.82 -12.26
CA ASP A 386 27.04 8.92 -11.53
C ASP A 386 28.37 8.51 -10.85
N PRO A 387 29.53 8.99 -11.32
CA PRO A 387 30.82 8.69 -10.70
C PRO A 387 31.07 9.47 -9.39
N LEU A 388 30.22 10.46 -9.06
CA LEU A 388 30.35 11.25 -7.83
C LEU A 388 29.76 10.51 -6.62
N THR A 389 28.62 9.85 -6.76
CA THR A 389 27.90 9.20 -5.64
C THR A 389 27.81 7.68 -5.75
N ASN A 390 27.49 7.11 -6.92
CA ASN A 390 27.06 5.71 -7.09
C ASN A 390 25.93 5.26 -6.13
N MET A 391 25.11 6.18 -5.60
CA MET A 391 24.03 5.84 -4.64
C MET A 391 22.85 5.12 -5.30
N PHE A 392 22.54 5.47 -6.56
CA PHE A 392 21.47 4.85 -7.34
C PHE A 392 22.00 3.66 -8.15
N GLN A 393 21.39 2.49 -8.00
CA GLN A 393 21.77 1.26 -8.72
C GLN A 393 20.65 0.83 -9.66
N TYR A 394 20.89 0.87 -10.97
CA TYR A 394 19.89 0.51 -11.98
C TYR A 394 19.58 -0.99 -11.96
N ASN A 395 18.32 -1.34 -11.77
CA ASN A 395 17.81 -2.71 -11.80
C ASN A 395 17.15 -3.02 -13.15
N ALA A 396 17.87 -3.75 -13.99
CA ALA A 396 17.41 -4.18 -15.32
C ALA A 396 16.21 -5.14 -15.30
N CYS A 397 15.85 -5.69 -14.14
CA CYS A 397 14.72 -6.59 -13.98
C CYS A 397 13.39 -5.84 -13.79
N HIS A 398 13.44 -4.62 -13.23
CA HIS A 398 12.27 -3.78 -13.00
C HIS A 398 12.21 -2.47 -13.84
N ASP A 399 13.29 -2.13 -14.56
CA ASP A 399 13.40 -0.95 -15.46
C ASP A 399 13.43 0.41 -14.72
N HIS A 400 14.02 0.43 -13.52
CA HIS A 400 14.21 1.63 -12.68
C HIS A 400 15.52 1.55 -11.89
N PHE A 401 15.82 2.56 -11.06
CA PHE A 401 16.97 2.52 -10.13
C PHE A 401 16.50 2.27 -8.71
N HIS A 402 17.26 1.49 -7.93
CA HIS A 402 17.13 1.35 -6.48
C HIS A 402 17.98 2.40 -5.74
N PHE A 403 17.51 2.85 -4.58
CA PHE A 403 18.30 3.68 -3.67
C PHE A 403 19.04 2.81 -2.64
N SER A 404 20.36 2.98 -2.56
CA SER A 404 21.22 2.20 -1.66
C SER A 404 21.13 2.70 -0.22
N ASN A 405 21.23 1.78 0.75
CA ASN A 405 21.38 2.08 2.19
C ASN A 405 20.22 2.89 2.82
N TYR A 406 18.99 2.72 2.32
CA TYR A 406 17.76 3.26 2.93
C TYR A 406 17.49 2.76 4.35
N GLY A 407 17.66 1.45 4.58
CA GLY A 407 17.37 0.81 5.87
C GLY A 407 17.48 -0.71 5.87
N ALA A 408 16.89 -1.35 6.87
CA ALA A 408 16.83 -2.80 7.02
C ALA A 408 15.46 -3.25 7.56
N PHE A 409 15.05 -4.46 7.15
CA PHE A 409 13.89 -5.15 7.70
C PHE A 409 14.35 -6.37 8.48
N GLU A 410 14.34 -6.28 9.81
CA GLU A 410 14.77 -7.35 10.71
C GLU A 410 13.57 -8.19 11.18
N PHE A 411 13.67 -9.50 10.99
CA PHE A 411 12.74 -10.51 11.45
C PHE A 411 13.49 -11.46 12.35
N ALA A 412 13.22 -11.40 13.65
CA ALA A 412 13.82 -12.24 14.66
C ALA A 412 12.83 -13.33 15.11
N SER A 413 13.11 -14.58 14.76
CA SER A 413 12.49 -15.78 15.32
C SER A 413 13.57 -16.70 15.88
N GLU A 414 13.21 -17.80 16.56
CA GLU A 414 14.21 -18.62 17.27
C GLU A 414 15.30 -19.20 16.34
N GLY A 415 16.48 -18.56 16.36
CA GLY A 415 17.64 -18.95 15.57
C GLY A 415 17.74 -18.31 14.17
N GLN A 416 16.84 -17.42 13.79
CA GLN A 416 16.83 -16.75 12.48
C GLN A 416 16.79 -15.22 12.60
N THR A 417 17.53 -14.55 11.72
CA THR A 417 17.58 -13.09 11.55
C THR A 417 17.55 -12.77 10.05
N SER A 418 16.63 -11.95 9.56
CA SER A 418 16.62 -11.47 8.16
C SER A 418 17.66 -10.37 7.90
N GLY A 419 17.68 -9.83 6.67
CA GLY A 419 18.75 -8.96 6.16
C GLY A 419 18.32 -7.54 5.75
N SER A 420 19.28 -6.81 5.20
CA SER A 420 19.13 -5.41 4.73
C SER A 420 18.13 -5.29 3.58
N LYS A 421 17.42 -4.14 3.52
CA LYS A 421 16.45 -3.77 2.49
C LYS A 421 17.10 -2.75 1.53
N GLN A 422 16.79 -2.88 0.24
CA GLN A 422 16.98 -1.79 -0.72
C GLN A 422 15.66 -1.06 -0.91
N ALA A 423 15.68 0.27 -0.98
CA ALA A 423 14.51 1.02 -1.41
C ALA A 423 14.41 0.99 -2.94
N PHE A 424 13.19 1.01 -3.45
CA PHE A 424 12.95 1.19 -4.87
C PHE A 424 13.27 2.64 -5.25
N CYS A 425 12.49 3.59 -4.76
CA CYS A 425 12.82 5.01 -4.85
C CYS A 425 12.37 5.70 -3.57
N VAL A 426 13.03 6.79 -3.17
CA VAL A 426 12.58 7.59 -2.03
C VAL A 426 11.78 8.77 -2.59
N GLU A 427 10.46 8.75 -2.46
CA GLU A 427 9.59 9.84 -2.92
C GLU A 427 8.60 10.28 -1.84
N SER A 428 7.72 11.22 -2.18
CA SER A 428 6.63 11.65 -1.28
C SER A 428 5.34 11.06 -1.83
N THR A 429 4.82 10.03 -1.15
CA THR A 429 3.72 9.18 -1.62
C THR A 429 2.37 9.64 -1.04
N ASP A 430 2.31 9.94 0.27
CA ASP A 430 1.15 10.54 0.95
C ASP A 430 1.51 11.60 1.99
N ARG A 431 0.51 12.38 2.42
CA ARG A 431 0.66 13.58 3.27
C ARG A 431 0.03 13.39 4.65
N TYR A 432 0.74 12.66 5.52
CA TYR A 432 0.30 12.38 6.89
C TYR A 432 0.20 13.63 7.80
N SER A 433 0.95 14.71 7.53
CA SER A 433 0.82 15.97 8.26
C SER A 433 -0.28 16.88 7.69
N ASN A 434 -1.06 17.50 8.57
CA ASN A 434 -2.00 18.57 8.23
C ASN A 434 -1.68 19.82 9.06
N ASN A 435 -0.53 20.46 8.78
CA ASN A 435 -0.03 21.59 9.56
C ASN A 435 0.62 22.65 8.64
N GLU A 436 0.94 23.81 9.20
CA GLU A 436 1.46 24.98 8.45
C GLU A 436 2.87 24.78 7.90
N THR A 437 3.58 23.73 8.32
CA THR A 437 4.92 23.35 7.85
C THR A 437 4.90 22.17 6.87
N SER A 438 3.73 21.68 6.44
CA SER A 438 3.62 20.59 5.46
C SER A 438 2.98 21.07 4.15
N PRO A 439 3.77 21.33 3.08
CA PRO A 439 3.25 21.78 1.80
C PRO A 439 2.29 20.79 1.14
N LEU A 440 1.42 21.28 0.26
CA LEU A 440 0.64 20.44 -0.65
C LEU A 440 1.44 20.00 -1.88
N THR A 441 2.52 20.70 -2.23
CA THR A 441 3.28 20.47 -3.46
C THR A 441 4.71 20.02 -3.17
N HIS A 442 5.25 19.17 -4.04
CA HIS A 442 6.65 18.74 -4.00
C HIS A 442 7.18 18.40 -5.40
N PRO A 443 8.50 18.55 -5.64
CA PRO A 443 9.15 18.01 -6.84
C PRO A 443 9.45 16.51 -6.71
N TYR A 444 9.39 15.96 -5.49
CA TYR A 444 9.92 14.64 -5.21
C TYR A 444 9.14 13.54 -5.91
N SER A 445 9.88 12.63 -6.50
CA SER A 445 9.40 11.48 -7.26
C SER A 445 10.53 10.48 -7.44
N CYS A 446 10.28 9.27 -7.95
CA CYS A 446 11.35 8.33 -8.24
C CYS A 446 12.47 8.91 -9.13
N SER A 447 12.18 9.92 -9.99
CA SER A 447 13.19 10.60 -10.82
C SER A 447 13.99 11.70 -10.11
N TYR A 448 13.48 12.25 -9.00
CA TYR A 448 14.11 13.30 -8.18
C TYR A 448 13.77 13.03 -6.72
N GLN A 449 14.64 12.33 -6.01
CA GLN A 449 14.27 11.64 -4.78
C GLN A 449 14.39 12.52 -3.52
N GLY A 450 13.56 12.22 -2.54
CA GLY A 450 13.40 12.99 -1.31
C GLY A 450 11.98 12.88 -0.71
N ILE A 451 11.83 13.36 0.52
CA ILE A 451 10.56 13.33 1.26
C ILE A 451 10.22 14.75 1.73
N GLN A 452 9.12 15.30 1.22
CA GLN A 452 8.64 16.64 1.58
C GLN A 452 8.32 16.74 3.08
N ALA A 453 8.47 17.92 3.67
CA ALA A 453 8.09 18.17 5.06
C ALA A 453 6.64 17.74 5.33
N GLY A 454 6.45 16.82 6.27
CA GLY A 454 5.15 16.27 6.62
C GLY A 454 4.53 15.27 5.63
N TRP A 455 5.31 14.75 4.67
CA TRP A 455 4.94 13.64 3.79
C TRP A 455 5.66 12.36 4.20
N VAL A 456 5.23 11.23 3.62
CA VAL A 456 5.83 9.91 3.82
C VAL A 456 6.41 9.34 2.52
N ASP A 457 7.39 8.43 2.66
CA ASP A 457 7.81 7.44 1.67
C ASP A 457 7.24 6.09 2.13
N GLU A 458 6.23 5.59 1.44
CA GLU A 458 5.37 4.48 1.87
C GLU A 458 5.58 3.26 0.97
N TYR A 459 5.73 2.09 1.60
CA TYR A 459 5.88 0.81 0.91
C TYR A 459 4.82 -0.19 1.36
N ASP A 460 3.64 -0.15 0.74
CA ASP A 460 2.54 -1.05 1.01
C ASP A 460 2.91 -2.54 0.88
N ALA A 461 2.39 -3.35 1.79
CA ALA A 461 2.19 -4.77 1.57
C ALA A 461 1.46 -4.98 0.23
N GLY A 462 1.99 -5.87 -0.62
CA GLY A 462 1.50 -6.10 -1.98
C GLY A 462 2.50 -5.67 -3.06
N LEU A 463 3.35 -4.67 -2.78
CA LEU A 463 4.45 -4.28 -3.67
C LEU A 463 5.46 -5.43 -3.88
N ASP A 464 6.16 -5.44 -5.03
CA ASP A 464 7.21 -6.44 -5.25
C ASP A 464 8.37 -6.24 -4.25
N VAL A 465 9.09 -7.31 -3.92
CA VAL A 465 10.08 -7.41 -2.83
C VAL A 465 9.74 -6.69 -1.50
N GLN A 466 8.45 -6.43 -1.22
CA GLN A 466 7.96 -5.81 0.01
C GLN A 466 7.44 -6.89 0.96
N TRP A 467 8.36 -7.74 1.39
CA TRP A 467 8.10 -8.88 2.26
C TRP A 467 9.38 -9.40 2.92
N ILE A 468 9.20 -10.32 3.87
CA ILE A 468 10.24 -11.22 4.37
C ILE A 468 9.87 -12.66 4.01
N ASP A 469 10.83 -13.41 3.48
CA ASP A 469 10.66 -14.82 3.11
C ASP A 469 10.70 -15.71 4.36
N ILE A 470 9.51 -16.11 4.83
CA ILE A 470 9.31 -16.93 6.03
C ILE A 470 9.18 -18.43 5.73
N THR A 471 9.54 -18.87 4.52
CA THR A 471 9.34 -20.26 4.07
C THR A 471 10.08 -21.29 4.93
N ASP A 472 11.27 -20.95 5.41
CA ASP A 472 12.18 -21.83 6.14
C ASP A 472 12.19 -21.56 7.66
N VAL A 473 11.21 -20.80 8.17
CA VAL A 473 11.02 -20.54 9.61
C VAL A 473 10.69 -21.83 10.35
N ALA A 474 11.33 -22.06 11.50
CA ALA A 474 11.06 -23.19 12.37
C ALA A 474 9.87 -22.93 13.30
N PHE A 475 9.06 -23.96 13.56
CA PHE A 475 7.90 -23.92 14.45
C PHE A 475 7.98 -25.07 15.47
N GLU A 476 7.90 -24.75 16.77
CA GLU A 476 7.77 -25.76 17.85
C GLU A 476 6.30 -26.21 18.08
N GLY A 477 5.34 -25.55 17.42
CA GLY A 477 3.91 -25.82 17.55
C GLY A 477 3.10 -25.25 16.38
N GLU A 478 1.83 -24.90 16.63
CA GLU A 478 0.93 -24.34 15.61
C GLU A 478 1.23 -22.87 15.26
N THR A 479 2.00 -22.17 16.10
CA THR A 479 2.50 -20.80 15.86
C THR A 479 3.96 -20.65 16.27
N ALA A 480 4.64 -19.68 15.68
CA ALA A 480 5.88 -19.11 16.16
C ALA A 480 5.65 -17.64 16.55
N VAL A 481 6.39 -17.14 17.53
CA VAL A 481 6.46 -15.71 17.84
C VAL A 481 7.68 -15.14 17.15
N ALA A 482 7.53 -13.99 16.49
CA ALA A 482 8.62 -13.28 15.85
C ALA A 482 8.51 -11.77 16.11
N GLU A 483 9.63 -11.07 16.01
CA GLU A 483 9.69 -9.60 16.04
C GLU A 483 10.04 -9.12 14.62
N LEU A 484 9.13 -8.34 14.01
CA LEU A 484 9.33 -7.64 12.74
C LEU A 484 9.73 -6.20 13.06
N SER A 485 10.83 -5.70 12.49
CA SER A 485 11.30 -4.33 12.70
C SER A 485 11.73 -3.67 11.39
N PHE A 486 11.38 -2.39 11.23
CA PHE A 486 11.95 -1.50 10.21
C PHE A 486 12.93 -0.54 10.88
N LEU A 487 14.17 -0.55 10.42
CA LEU A 487 15.26 0.31 10.86
C LEU A 487 15.68 1.20 9.68
N ALA A 488 15.40 2.50 9.75
CA ALA A 488 15.70 3.46 8.71
C ALA A 488 17.05 4.15 8.91
N ASN A 489 17.63 4.64 7.81
CA ASN A 489 18.83 5.48 7.73
C ASN A 489 20.06 5.05 8.56
N LEU A 490 20.23 3.74 8.81
CA LEU A 490 21.31 3.19 9.64
C LEU A 490 22.72 3.67 9.25
N ASP A 491 22.94 3.93 7.95
CA ASP A 491 24.23 4.31 7.37
C ASP A 491 24.37 5.82 7.08
N GLN A 492 23.39 6.65 7.47
CA GLN A 492 23.36 8.10 7.27
C GLN A 492 23.42 8.50 5.78
N PHE A 493 22.60 7.87 4.95
CA PHE A 493 22.43 8.18 3.52
C PHE A 493 21.32 9.22 3.28
N LEU A 494 20.33 9.26 4.16
CA LEU A 494 19.37 10.36 4.27
C LEU A 494 20.01 11.44 5.17
N CYS A 495 19.96 12.71 4.78
CA CYS A 495 20.49 13.80 5.62
C CYS A 495 19.37 14.34 6.51
N GLU A 496 19.45 14.06 7.81
CA GLU A 496 18.50 14.49 8.83
C GLU A 496 19.14 15.62 9.63
N GLY A 497 19.16 16.80 9.03
CA GLY A 497 20.00 17.94 9.41
C GLY A 497 20.40 18.78 8.19
N THR A 498 21.50 19.51 8.29
CA THR A 498 21.96 20.44 7.27
C THR A 498 22.62 19.74 6.08
N LEU A 499 22.03 19.83 4.88
CA LEU A 499 22.77 19.48 3.66
C LEU A 499 23.94 20.46 3.45
N THR A 500 25.17 19.93 3.46
CA THR A 500 26.37 20.74 3.23
C THR A 500 26.52 21.03 1.74
N LEU A 501 26.51 22.31 1.37
CA LEU A 501 26.59 22.76 -0.03
C LEU A 501 27.94 23.41 -0.37
N ASP A 502 28.30 23.41 -1.65
CA ASP A 502 29.48 24.10 -2.17
C ASP A 502 29.24 25.61 -2.40
N GLY A 503 30.27 26.32 -2.88
CA GLY A 503 30.20 27.76 -3.15
C GLY A 503 29.29 28.17 -4.32
N ASP A 504 28.84 27.21 -5.13
CA ASP A 504 27.79 27.42 -6.13
C ASP A 504 26.40 26.97 -5.63
N GLY A 505 26.34 26.16 -4.58
CA GLY A 505 25.14 25.63 -3.93
C GLY A 505 24.82 24.18 -4.28
N ASN A 506 25.75 23.45 -4.91
CA ASN A 506 25.56 22.03 -5.18
C ASN A 506 25.82 21.22 -3.90
N GLN A 507 25.09 20.13 -3.70
CA GLN A 507 25.29 19.20 -2.60
C GLN A 507 26.72 18.62 -2.61
N LEU A 508 27.37 18.60 -1.45
CA LEU A 508 28.66 17.93 -1.27
C LEU A 508 28.44 16.48 -0.83
N PHE A 509 29.39 15.61 -1.19
CA PHE A 509 29.34 14.18 -0.91
C PHE A 509 30.66 13.67 -0.33
N GLU A 510 30.60 12.66 0.53
CA GLU A 510 31.75 12.07 1.22
C GLU A 510 31.79 10.53 1.15
N PRO A 511 32.98 9.91 1.27
CA PRO A 511 33.10 8.45 1.24
C PRO A 511 32.37 7.78 2.40
N SER A 512 31.27 7.09 2.09
CA SER A 512 30.49 6.32 3.07
C SER A 512 31.24 5.09 3.61
N GLY A 513 32.22 4.59 2.85
CA GLY A 513 32.90 3.32 3.08
C GLY A 513 32.30 2.15 2.30
N PHE A 514 31.05 2.25 1.86
CA PHE A 514 30.36 1.25 1.04
C PHE A 514 30.86 1.21 -0.41
N ARG A 515 30.50 0.12 -1.10
CA ARG A 515 30.85 -0.12 -2.51
C ARG A 515 29.70 -0.78 -3.26
N THR A 516 29.61 -0.49 -4.54
CA THR A 516 28.77 -1.24 -5.49
C THR A 516 29.28 -2.68 -5.63
N GLU A 517 28.49 -3.58 -6.21
CA GLU A 517 28.93 -4.93 -6.57
C GLU A 517 30.16 -4.94 -7.50
N THR A 518 30.25 -3.93 -8.38
CA THR A 518 31.39 -3.70 -9.28
C THR A 518 32.63 -3.13 -8.57
N GLY A 519 32.54 -2.86 -7.26
CA GLY A 519 33.64 -2.39 -6.40
C GLY A 519 33.89 -0.88 -6.44
N LEU A 520 33.04 -0.10 -7.10
CA LEU A 520 33.12 1.37 -7.10
C LEU A 520 32.77 1.91 -5.70
N PRO A 521 33.41 3.00 -5.22
CA PRO A 521 33.04 3.60 -3.95
C PRO A 521 31.66 4.26 -4.03
N ILE A 522 30.83 4.03 -3.01
CA ILE A 522 29.59 4.78 -2.83
C ILE A 522 29.89 5.97 -1.90
N ASN A 523 29.53 7.17 -2.31
CA ASN A 523 29.64 8.38 -1.50
C ASN A 523 28.23 8.85 -1.11
N ARG A 524 28.07 9.28 0.14
CA ARG A 524 26.80 9.74 0.74
C ARG A 524 26.78 11.27 0.85
N PRO A 525 25.63 11.93 1.07
CA PRO A 525 25.57 13.37 1.31
C PRO A 525 26.46 13.79 2.49
N GLN A 526 27.11 14.96 2.38
CA GLN A 526 27.68 15.62 3.55
C GLN A 526 26.57 16.32 4.31
N CYS A 527 26.42 15.99 5.59
CA CYS A 527 25.31 16.40 6.43
C CYS A 527 25.81 16.82 7.83
N ASP A 528 25.37 17.98 8.33
CA ASP A 528 25.52 18.31 9.75
C ASP A 528 24.25 17.84 10.47
N PHE A 529 24.31 16.62 11.04
CA PHE A 529 23.13 15.89 11.52
C PHE A 529 22.51 16.51 12.79
N SER A 530 21.19 16.60 12.81
CA SER A 530 20.36 17.01 13.95
C SER A 530 20.68 16.20 15.20
N SER A 531 20.62 16.85 16.37
CA SER A 531 20.90 16.15 17.63
C SER A 531 19.83 15.10 17.93
N ASN A 532 20.23 13.83 17.92
CA ASN A 532 19.39 12.64 18.08
C ASN A 532 18.49 12.28 16.88
N TRP A 533 18.88 12.67 15.65
CA TRP A 533 18.21 12.28 14.38
C TRP A 533 17.81 10.78 14.29
N ASN A 534 18.56 9.88 14.93
CA ASN A 534 18.30 8.45 14.87
C ASN A 534 17.35 7.91 15.97
N ALA A 535 16.66 8.77 16.72
CA ALA A 535 15.85 8.36 17.89
C ALA A 535 14.45 7.80 17.52
N ASN A 536 13.95 8.15 16.33
CA ASN A 536 12.65 7.82 15.74
C ASN A 536 12.79 6.97 14.46
N ASN A 537 14.01 6.74 13.97
CA ASN A 537 14.36 5.91 12.81
C ASN A 537 14.19 4.38 13.03
N ALA A 538 13.40 3.93 14.00
CA ALA A 538 13.20 2.51 14.30
C ALA A 538 11.78 2.22 14.82
N GLY A 539 11.14 1.19 14.26
CA GLY A 539 9.84 0.68 14.68
C GLY A 539 9.80 -0.85 14.67
N SER A 540 9.09 -1.45 15.62
CA SER A 540 9.06 -2.91 15.84
C SER A 540 7.67 -3.40 16.25
N LEU A 541 7.27 -4.55 15.73
CA LEU A 541 6.02 -5.25 16.03
C LEU A 541 6.27 -6.73 16.33
N THR A 542 5.75 -7.21 17.46
CA THR A 542 5.71 -8.64 17.79
C THR A 542 4.53 -9.32 17.09
N LEU A 543 4.81 -10.31 16.25
CA LEU A 543 3.84 -11.07 15.47
C LEU A 543 3.71 -12.52 15.97
N SER A 544 2.53 -13.11 15.74
CA SER A 544 2.26 -14.54 15.95
C SER A 544 2.03 -15.20 14.58
N ILE A 545 3.08 -15.80 14.03
CA ILE A 545 3.09 -16.43 12.71
C ILE A 545 2.49 -17.85 12.83
N PRO A 546 1.36 -18.18 12.18
CA PRO A 546 0.86 -19.56 12.13
C PRO A 546 1.78 -20.47 11.30
N ALA A 547 1.88 -21.75 11.67
CA ALA A 547 2.75 -22.73 11.01
C ALA A 547 2.31 -23.13 9.58
N SER A 548 1.05 -22.84 9.22
CA SER A 548 0.49 -23.06 7.88
C SER A 548 -0.54 -21.98 7.54
N GLY A 549 -0.99 -21.94 6.29
CA GLY A 549 -2.01 -20.98 5.83
C GLY A 549 -1.46 -19.61 5.42
N SER A 550 -2.38 -18.75 5.01
CA SER A 550 -2.21 -17.37 4.53
C SER A 550 -3.40 -16.52 5.02
N PHE A 551 -3.44 -15.23 4.68
CA PHE A 551 -4.60 -14.36 4.96
C PHE A 551 -5.94 -14.91 4.42
N VAL A 552 -5.89 -15.72 3.36
CA VAL A 552 -7.08 -16.43 2.82
C VAL A 552 -7.71 -17.36 3.86
N THR A 553 -6.90 -17.91 4.77
CA THR A 553 -7.33 -18.76 5.88
C THR A 553 -7.53 -18.04 7.22
N GLU A 554 -7.31 -16.73 7.26
CA GLU A 554 -7.58 -15.90 8.44
C GLU A 554 -9.04 -15.41 8.45
N PRO A 555 -9.62 -15.05 9.61
CA PRO A 555 -10.97 -14.49 9.67
C PRO A 555 -11.10 -13.21 8.83
N CYS A 556 -12.23 -13.05 8.15
CA CYS A 556 -12.53 -11.80 7.45
C CYS A 556 -12.77 -10.65 8.42
N SER A 557 -12.48 -9.43 7.98
CA SER A 557 -13.19 -8.23 8.41
C SER A 557 -14.67 -8.30 8.01
N ASP A 558 -15.54 -7.66 8.80
CA ASP A 558 -17.00 -7.62 8.54
C ASP A 558 -17.34 -6.92 7.19
N THR A 559 -16.37 -6.22 6.60
CA THR A 559 -16.49 -5.45 5.35
C THR A 559 -16.63 -6.31 4.09
N HIS A 560 -16.23 -7.58 4.11
CA HIS A 560 -16.10 -8.39 2.90
C HIS A 560 -17.12 -9.55 2.82
N PRO A 561 -18.42 -9.28 2.59
CA PRO A 561 -19.46 -10.31 2.68
C PRO A 561 -19.47 -11.32 1.52
N GLY A 562 -18.88 -10.97 0.38
CA GLY A 562 -19.09 -11.63 -0.92
C GLY A 562 -18.39 -12.98 -1.14
N PRO A 563 -18.77 -13.72 -2.20
CA PRO A 563 -18.18 -15.02 -2.55
C PRO A 563 -16.83 -14.93 -3.29
N LEU A 564 -16.36 -13.71 -3.59
CA LEU A 564 -15.09 -13.44 -4.27
C LEU A 564 -13.95 -13.08 -3.30
N ARG A 565 -14.26 -12.81 -2.03
CA ARG A 565 -13.31 -12.36 -0.99
C ARG A 565 -12.09 -13.28 -0.81
N ASN A 566 -11.03 -12.75 -0.23
CA ASN A 566 -9.77 -13.46 0.02
C ASN A 566 -9.50 -13.69 1.52
N CYS A 567 -10.53 -14.11 2.25
CA CYS A 567 -10.49 -14.36 3.69
C CYS A 567 -11.58 -15.36 4.12
N GLY A 568 -11.45 -15.91 5.33
CA GLY A 568 -12.46 -16.73 5.99
C GLY A 568 -12.62 -18.14 5.42
N PHE A 569 -11.60 -18.68 4.75
CA PHE A 569 -11.59 -20.05 4.27
C PHE A 569 -10.92 -21.00 5.27
N VAL A 570 -11.34 -22.26 5.27
CA VAL A 570 -10.71 -23.36 5.99
C VAL A 570 -10.20 -24.39 4.99
N ALA A 571 -8.99 -24.88 5.16
CA ALA A 571 -8.43 -25.94 4.32
C ALA A 571 -9.21 -27.25 4.50
N HIS A 572 -9.43 -27.98 3.41
CA HIS A 572 -9.84 -29.38 3.46
C HIS A 572 -8.62 -30.26 3.77
N ASP A 573 -8.77 -31.24 4.67
CA ASP A 573 -7.66 -32.08 5.17
C ASP A 573 -6.92 -32.89 4.08
N GLU A 574 -7.55 -33.10 2.92
CA GLU A 574 -7.04 -33.93 1.83
C GLU A 574 -6.41 -33.10 0.70
N LEU A 575 -5.17 -33.46 0.34
CA LEU A 575 -4.49 -32.99 -0.88
C LEU A 575 -4.75 -34.00 -2.00
N PHE A 576 -5.43 -33.57 -3.05
CA PHE A 576 -5.88 -34.44 -4.13
C PHE A 576 -4.78 -34.64 -5.19
N SER A 577 -4.77 -35.81 -5.84
CA SER A 577 -3.82 -36.15 -6.91
C SER A 577 -4.56 -36.54 -8.19
N CYS A 578 -4.06 -36.10 -9.35
CA CYS A 578 -4.74 -36.26 -10.63
C CYS A 578 -3.76 -36.26 -11.83
N GLU A 579 -4.26 -36.62 -13.02
CA GLU A 579 -3.50 -36.55 -14.27
C GLU A 579 -3.51 -35.10 -14.78
N VAL A 580 -2.33 -34.50 -14.99
CA VAL A 580 -2.22 -33.07 -15.37
C VAL A 580 -3.04 -32.77 -16.63
N GLY A 581 -3.95 -31.80 -16.55
CA GLY A 581 -4.85 -31.44 -17.65
C GLY A 581 -6.08 -32.34 -17.82
N SER A 582 -6.31 -33.34 -16.96
CA SER A 582 -7.60 -34.04 -16.91
C SER A 582 -8.66 -33.17 -16.25
N GLU A 583 -9.89 -33.19 -16.75
CA GLU A 583 -11.04 -32.72 -15.97
C GLU A 583 -11.30 -33.70 -14.81
N VAL A 584 -11.38 -33.17 -13.60
CA VAL A 584 -11.61 -33.91 -12.35
C VAL A 584 -12.99 -33.59 -11.82
N GLY A 585 -13.80 -34.60 -11.52
CA GLY A 585 -15.11 -34.41 -10.91
C GLY A 585 -14.98 -34.01 -9.44
N ILE A 586 -15.64 -32.93 -9.04
CA ILE A 586 -15.83 -32.52 -7.64
C ILE A 586 -17.33 -32.61 -7.35
N THR A 587 -17.75 -33.74 -6.74
CA THR A 587 -19.09 -33.87 -6.14
C THR A 587 -19.02 -33.32 -4.72
N ALA A 588 -19.83 -32.29 -4.42
CA ALA A 588 -19.95 -31.64 -3.12
C ALA A 588 -21.35 -31.81 -2.53
N VAL A 589 -21.46 -32.19 -1.26
CA VAL A 589 -22.73 -32.35 -0.53
C VAL A 589 -22.76 -31.45 0.69
N ILE A 590 -23.79 -30.61 0.83
CA ILE A 590 -24.00 -29.70 1.97
C ILE A 590 -25.17 -30.15 2.85
N ASP A 591 -25.26 -29.72 4.10
CA ASP A 591 -26.36 -30.08 5.02
C ASP A 591 -27.67 -29.33 4.69
N THR A 592 -27.59 -28.04 4.36
CA THR A 592 -28.73 -27.18 3.99
C THR A 592 -28.42 -26.23 2.83
N GLU A 593 -29.40 -26.03 1.94
CA GLU A 593 -29.33 -25.12 0.78
C GLU A 593 -29.49 -23.65 1.19
N THR A 594 -29.94 -23.37 2.42
CA THR A 594 -30.19 -22.02 2.94
C THR A 594 -28.91 -21.22 3.22
N ILE A 595 -27.76 -21.91 3.29
CA ILE A 595 -26.44 -21.37 3.64
C ILE A 595 -25.44 -21.83 2.55
N PRO A 596 -25.52 -21.32 1.32
CA PRO A 596 -24.61 -21.74 0.25
C PRO A 596 -23.14 -21.65 0.67
N GLN A 597 -22.31 -22.56 0.17
CA GLN A 597 -20.89 -22.66 0.52
C GLN A 597 -20.01 -22.27 -0.66
N LEU A 598 -18.74 -22.02 -0.39
CA LEU A 598 -17.68 -21.82 -1.38
C LEU A 598 -16.77 -23.03 -1.39
N ILE A 599 -16.34 -23.43 -2.58
CA ILE A 599 -15.16 -24.30 -2.77
C ILE A 599 -14.21 -23.56 -3.70
N ARG A 600 -13.03 -23.21 -3.17
CA ARG A 600 -11.91 -22.68 -3.95
C ARG A 600 -10.88 -23.78 -4.17
N VAL A 601 -10.56 -24.03 -5.44
CA VAL A 601 -9.55 -24.99 -5.88
C VAL A 601 -8.24 -24.25 -6.07
N CYS A 602 -7.22 -24.64 -5.32
CA CYS A 602 -5.88 -24.06 -5.36
C CYS A 602 -4.82 -25.13 -5.68
N GLU A 603 -3.63 -24.69 -6.06
CA GLU A 603 -2.49 -25.60 -6.25
C GLU A 603 -2.01 -26.21 -4.91
N ILE A 604 -1.05 -27.15 -5.01
CA ILE A 604 -0.29 -27.67 -3.88
C ILE A 604 1.21 -27.47 -4.16
N SER A 605 2.01 -27.48 -3.10
CA SER A 605 3.47 -27.53 -3.20
C SER A 605 3.96 -28.90 -2.75
N ASP A 606 4.70 -29.58 -3.62
CA ASP A 606 5.39 -30.83 -3.26
C ASP A 606 6.66 -30.55 -2.44
N LYS A 607 7.25 -29.36 -2.48
CA LYS A 607 8.37 -29.02 -1.59
C LYS A 607 7.91 -28.72 -0.16
N LEU A 608 6.86 -27.91 -0.02
CA LEU A 608 6.31 -27.48 1.28
C LEU A 608 5.30 -28.50 1.86
N LYS A 609 4.92 -29.52 1.09
CA LYS A 609 3.96 -30.59 1.47
C LYS A 609 2.62 -30.06 1.99
N THR A 610 2.14 -28.96 1.42
CA THR A 610 0.90 -28.27 1.83
C THR A 610 0.07 -27.83 0.61
N GLY A 611 -1.22 -27.61 0.83
CA GLY A 611 -2.04 -26.77 -0.03
C GLY A 611 -1.56 -25.32 -0.03
N ILE A 612 -1.75 -24.64 -1.15
CA ILE A 612 -1.43 -23.23 -1.33
C ILE A 612 -2.72 -22.43 -1.16
N ALA A 613 -2.88 -21.74 -0.02
CA ALA A 613 -4.10 -20.99 0.28
C ALA A 613 -4.18 -19.72 -0.58
N CYS A 614 -4.92 -19.81 -1.69
CA CYS A 614 -4.83 -18.92 -2.84
C CYS A 614 -5.95 -17.85 -2.93
N THR A 615 -5.62 -16.71 -3.55
CA THR A 615 -6.59 -15.64 -3.83
C THR A 615 -7.65 -16.11 -4.84
N PHE A 616 -8.72 -15.33 -5.03
CA PHE A 616 -9.71 -15.54 -6.07
C PHE A 616 -9.09 -15.46 -7.47
N GLN A 617 -8.08 -14.60 -7.63
CA GLN A 617 -7.33 -14.37 -8.86
C GLN A 617 -6.39 -15.53 -9.20
N ASP A 618 -5.80 -16.16 -8.17
CA ASP A 618 -4.93 -17.34 -8.28
C ASP A 618 -5.70 -18.68 -8.29
N ALA A 619 -7.01 -18.65 -8.07
CA ALA A 619 -7.83 -19.85 -7.98
C ALA A 619 -7.99 -20.54 -9.35
N ILE A 620 -7.77 -21.85 -9.38
CA ILE A 620 -8.01 -22.69 -10.56
C ILE A 620 -9.52 -22.74 -10.86
N THR A 621 -10.35 -22.76 -9.81
CA THR A 621 -11.82 -22.69 -9.87
C THR A 621 -12.36 -22.20 -8.52
N ASN A 622 -13.37 -21.32 -8.52
CA ASN A 622 -14.04 -20.84 -7.31
C ASN A 622 -15.57 -21.00 -7.47
N VAL A 623 -16.15 -21.99 -6.78
CA VAL A 623 -17.54 -22.43 -6.97
C VAL A 623 -18.43 -22.00 -5.80
N VAL A 624 -19.66 -21.57 -6.11
CA VAL A 624 -20.74 -21.42 -5.10
C VAL A 624 -21.64 -22.65 -5.09
N ILE A 625 -21.65 -23.39 -3.99
CA ILE A 625 -22.45 -24.60 -3.77
C ILE A 625 -23.77 -24.20 -3.12
N ALA A 626 -24.82 -24.03 -3.93
CA ALA A 626 -26.16 -23.60 -3.49
C ALA A 626 -27.24 -24.70 -3.49
N GLU A 627 -26.90 -25.91 -3.95
CA GLU A 627 -27.80 -27.08 -4.02
C GLU A 627 -27.32 -28.21 -3.10
N LYS A 628 -28.24 -29.06 -2.64
CA LYS A 628 -27.97 -30.16 -1.67
C LYS A 628 -26.83 -31.08 -2.10
N THR A 629 -26.69 -31.32 -3.40
CA THR A 629 -25.57 -32.01 -4.03
C THR A 629 -25.24 -31.29 -5.33
N SER A 630 -24.03 -30.75 -5.42
CA SER A 630 -23.53 -30.06 -6.61
C SER A 630 -22.41 -30.86 -7.25
N GLN A 631 -22.43 -31.01 -8.58
CA GLN A 631 -21.34 -31.62 -9.35
C GLN A 631 -20.67 -30.53 -10.18
N ASN A 632 -19.36 -30.39 -9.99
CA ASN A 632 -18.52 -29.41 -10.68
C ASN A 632 -17.31 -30.12 -11.27
N THR A 633 -16.60 -29.47 -12.19
CA THR A 633 -15.28 -29.95 -12.63
C THR A 633 -14.22 -28.89 -12.38
N THR A 634 -12.99 -29.34 -12.23
CA THR A 634 -11.79 -28.52 -12.30
C THR A 634 -10.80 -29.19 -13.24
N THR A 635 -10.07 -28.42 -14.03
CA THR A 635 -8.89 -28.95 -14.73
C THR A 635 -7.80 -29.24 -13.69
N CYS A 636 -7.18 -30.42 -13.75
CA CYS A 636 -6.07 -30.78 -12.87
C CYS A 636 -4.82 -29.91 -13.17
N PRO A 637 -4.30 -29.12 -12.21
CA PRO A 637 -3.10 -28.32 -12.42
C PRO A 637 -1.85 -29.21 -12.43
N ALA A 638 -0.73 -28.67 -12.94
CA ALA A 638 0.58 -29.26 -12.72
C ALA A 638 1.13 -28.81 -11.35
N ILE A 639 1.70 -29.73 -10.56
CA ILE A 639 2.38 -29.37 -9.32
C ILE A 639 3.73 -28.73 -9.70
N ARG A 640 3.80 -27.39 -9.67
CA ARG A 640 4.89 -26.60 -10.28
C ARG A 640 6.29 -26.95 -9.77
N ASP A 641 6.40 -27.42 -8.53
CA ASP A 641 7.67 -27.65 -7.83
C ASP A 641 8.00 -29.13 -7.54
N ALA A 642 7.20 -30.08 -8.05
CA ALA A 642 7.39 -31.51 -7.83
C ALA A 642 8.64 -32.08 -8.52
N GLU A 643 9.31 -33.05 -7.86
CA GLU A 643 10.48 -33.74 -8.43
C GLU A 643 10.15 -34.55 -9.70
N THR A 644 8.89 -34.96 -9.85
CA THR A 644 8.39 -35.67 -11.03
C THR A 644 7.08 -35.06 -11.49
N PHE A 645 6.92 -34.91 -12.82
CA PHE A 645 5.73 -34.30 -13.41
C PHE A 645 4.45 -35.03 -12.98
N SER A 646 3.62 -34.33 -12.23
CA SER A 646 2.45 -34.85 -11.53
C SER A 646 1.43 -33.72 -11.33
N GLY A 647 0.17 -34.09 -11.09
CA GLY A 647 -0.93 -33.14 -10.91
C GLY A 647 -1.62 -33.34 -9.56
N GLY A 648 -2.10 -32.24 -8.99
CA GLY A 648 -2.74 -32.26 -7.68
C GLY A 648 -3.15 -30.88 -7.19
N PHE A 649 -4.18 -30.83 -6.37
CA PHE A 649 -4.82 -29.59 -5.90
C PHE A 649 -5.26 -29.71 -4.44
N SER A 650 -5.46 -28.56 -3.82
CA SER A 650 -6.04 -28.42 -2.49
C SER A 650 -7.38 -27.69 -2.58
N LEU A 651 -8.25 -27.92 -1.60
CA LEU A 651 -9.58 -27.31 -1.54
C LEU A 651 -9.73 -26.46 -0.29
N TYR A 652 -10.31 -25.28 -0.45
CA TYR A 652 -10.56 -24.31 0.60
C TYR A 652 -12.06 -24.00 0.66
N ILE A 653 -12.63 -24.07 1.86
CA ILE A 653 -14.08 -24.04 2.10
C ILE A 653 -14.44 -22.85 2.98
N ALA A 654 -15.50 -22.11 2.60
CA ALA A 654 -16.02 -20.98 3.34
C ALA A 654 -17.54 -20.87 3.14
N PRO A 655 -18.29 -20.08 3.93
CA PRO A 655 -19.67 -19.75 3.58
C PRO A 655 -19.71 -18.76 2.40
N ALA A 656 -20.76 -18.80 1.59
CA ALA A 656 -20.95 -17.84 0.49
C ALA A 656 -21.16 -16.41 1.00
N PHE A 657 -21.82 -16.26 2.14
CA PHE A 657 -21.97 -15.01 2.88
C PHE A 657 -21.25 -15.12 4.23
N VAL A 658 -20.37 -14.16 4.54
CA VAL A 658 -19.38 -14.27 5.64
C VAL A 658 -19.99 -14.56 7.02
N ASN A 659 -21.19 -14.06 7.31
CA ASN A 659 -21.87 -14.23 8.61
C ASN A 659 -22.57 -15.60 8.77
N ASP A 660 -22.56 -16.47 7.77
CA ASP A 660 -23.10 -17.82 7.88
C ASP A 660 -22.06 -18.83 8.40
N ALA A 661 -22.50 -19.94 8.99
CA ALA A 661 -21.59 -21.01 9.40
C ALA A 661 -21.02 -21.82 8.21
N ILE A 662 -19.76 -22.24 8.33
CA ILE A 662 -19.19 -23.30 7.48
C ILE A 662 -19.95 -24.60 7.73
N GLN A 663 -20.45 -25.21 6.65
CA GLN A 663 -21.06 -26.54 6.68
C GLN A 663 -20.01 -27.61 6.44
N LYS A 664 -20.24 -28.82 6.96
CA LYS A 664 -19.42 -29.96 6.55
C LYS A 664 -19.77 -30.33 5.11
N ILE A 665 -18.83 -30.10 4.19
CA ILE A 665 -18.96 -30.60 2.82
C ILE A 665 -18.43 -32.03 2.76
N GLU A 666 -19.23 -32.99 2.28
CA GLU A 666 -18.66 -34.25 1.78
C GLU A 666 -18.19 -34.02 0.34
N ILE A 667 -16.88 -34.15 0.13
CA ILE A 667 -16.24 -33.99 -1.19
C ILE A 667 -15.84 -35.37 -1.71
N ARG A 668 -16.06 -35.60 -3.00
CA ARG A 668 -15.57 -36.79 -3.71
C ARG A 668 -14.90 -36.37 -5.02
N GLN A 669 -13.70 -36.87 -5.22
CA GLN A 669 -13.00 -36.88 -6.49
C GLN A 669 -13.54 -38.03 -7.35
N GLU A 670 -13.99 -37.74 -8.57
CA GLU A 670 -14.46 -38.72 -9.58
C GLU A 670 -13.62 -38.67 -10.87
#